data_AF-A0A353BCT1-F1
#
_entry.id   AF-A0A353BCT1-F1
#
_cell.length_a   1.000
_cell.length_b   1.000
_cell.length_c   1.000
_cell.angle_alpha   90.00
_cell.angle_beta   90.00
_cell.angle_gamma   90.00
#
_symmetry.space_group_name_H-M   'P 1'
#
loop_
_entity.id
_entity.type
_entity.pdbx_description
1 polymer ?
#
loop_
_entity_poly.entity_id
_entity_poly.type
_entity_poly.pdbx_seq_one_letter_code
_entity_poly.pdbx_strand_id
1 'polypeptide(L)'
;MWGPDCWLYAVNGSTTVGNVSSRRTPATRFEGQCVWRYHPQKEVFEIYAEGGGNNFSLEIDAKGRVFSGTNGGNTRGWYFPQGSYSHKNWGKHGPLTNPYAFGYFPPMRFKGDGRRFPQAFTIYEGGLLDEAFAGAIVAPNAMQNLVWHSERLRDGSTYQTIDLPNLLESTDRWFRPVYCGVGPDGAIYIADWYDSRLSHISPTDDWHKSSGRIYRIAPENTQPRYDLGDLAKKSDADLISLLTHRNKWVRQRSVLELSWRESIQDSTLKVLQSAAMASSLEALWVLGNRELLTDALADELLVNADADVRRWVVRLLGDAHRNHGGLTTLAHRETDIQVRSQLASTARRIKATTGLQITRNLLAHSQDAKDPHMPLMLWWAVEEHAEHWDDMLAFLADESLWDEPLFASAIAPRLLRRYAATGGAADLERCSEILNICPTAELKPILLSGLNRAFQGRIIPPLPPSLQTALSEFRAASGVYGLALGVRQAEANSQKSALAKLSSSATPTDDRIELASAFGDTAYRPAATVLLTLATRRSDSPALQRVALTALAAYDDPKIGQTICKYMNSTISEDYGLRDAACRTLASRQPWAEALLEELSSWRLKTQHIPPDVVQRLRVYSAPEFKGRVDSVFGPPAQISSEEVRRRIGELKTLLADQTAGNLERGREVFIANCGNCHSLFGVGSRIGPPLDNYDRANLDFWLPAIVAPSLEIREGYQSYAALLVDGRVLTGRLHAQDLQVVSIATDDGQIHTIARSEIDELRALKSSLMPEKILSSLSDTQITDLFAYLRSRTNKKVTEQ
;
A
#
# COMPACT_ATOMS: atom_id res chain seq x y z
N MET A 1 8.87 9.97 20.12
CA MET A 1 8.69 11.36 20.59
C MET A 1 7.49 11.44 21.51
N TRP A 2 7.41 12.45 22.38
CA TRP A 2 6.20 12.69 23.19
C TRP A 2 5.15 13.42 22.35
N GLY A 3 3.90 12.97 22.42
CA GLY A 3 2.75 13.72 21.95
C GLY A 3 2.29 14.74 22.99
N PRO A 4 1.46 15.73 22.59
CA PRO A 4 0.87 16.69 23.53
C PRO A 4 -0.08 16.03 24.55
N ASP A 5 -0.53 14.82 24.27
CA ASP A 5 -1.40 13.97 25.09
C ASP A 5 -0.63 13.12 26.13
N CYS A 6 0.67 13.39 26.34
CA CYS A 6 1.56 12.60 27.22
C CYS A 6 1.74 11.13 26.82
N TRP A 7 1.43 10.75 25.58
CA TRP A 7 1.81 9.43 25.06
C TRP A 7 3.19 9.48 24.38
N LEU A 8 3.95 8.40 24.48
CA LEU A 8 5.13 8.17 23.65
C LEU A 8 4.69 7.61 22.31
N TYR A 9 4.97 8.33 21.22
CA TYR A 9 4.73 7.87 19.86
C TYR A 9 6.02 7.45 19.18
N ALA A 10 5.92 6.46 18.30
CA ALA A 10 6.99 6.07 17.40
C ALA A 10 6.44 5.36 16.17
N VAL A 11 7.31 5.19 15.18
CA VAL A 11 7.00 4.48 13.95
C VAL A 11 7.77 3.18 13.88
N ASN A 12 7.13 2.16 13.32
CA ASN A 12 7.78 0.92 12.91
C ASN A 12 8.02 0.95 11.40
N GLY A 13 9.18 0.46 10.97
CA GLY A 13 9.57 0.40 9.57
C GLY A 13 9.00 -0.82 8.84
N SER A 14 9.51 -1.05 7.64
CA SER A 14 8.95 -2.01 6.68
C SER A 14 9.28 -3.48 6.86
N THR A 15 10.46 -3.81 7.36
CA THR A 15 10.98 -5.19 7.44
C THR A 15 10.80 -5.82 8.83
N THR A 16 10.03 -5.19 9.70
CA THR A 16 10.02 -5.50 11.12
C THR A 16 8.69 -6.10 11.53
N VAL A 17 8.75 -7.16 12.34
CA VAL A 17 7.58 -7.74 13.02
C VAL A 17 7.62 -7.27 14.47
N GLY A 18 6.49 -6.78 14.97
CA GLY A 18 6.30 -6.41 16.36
C GLY A 18 5.41 -7.43 17.06
N ASN A 19 5.76 -7.78 18.30
CA ASN A 19 4.88 -8.48 19.22
C ASN A 19 5.05 -7.85 20.60
N VAL A 20 4.18 -6.89 20.92
CA VAL A 20 4.33 -6.02 22.10
C VAL A 20 3.21 -6.31 23.09
N SER A 21 3.56 -6.47 24.35
CA SER A 21 2.61 -6.58 25.47
C SER A 21 3.04 -5.67 26.62
N SER A 22 2.10 -5.37 27.50
CA SER A 22 2.34 -4.69 28.76
C SER A 22 1.50 -5.31 29.86
N ARG A 23 1.56 -4.77 31.08
CA ARG A 23 0.68 -5.20 32.18
C ARG A 23 -0.81 -4.97 31.86
N ARG A 24 -1.14 -3.94 31.06
CA ARG A 24 -2.53 -3.55 30.73
C ARG A 24 -2.94 -3.81 29.28
N THR A 25 -2.00 -4.18 28.41
CA THR A 25 -2.27 -4.45 27.00
C THR A 25 -1.86 -5.89 26.66
N PRO A 26 -2.78 -6.72 26.13
CA PRO A 26 -2.44 -8.05 25.67
C PRO A 26 -1.44 -8.00 24.51
N ALA A 27 -0.80 -9.14 24.22
CA ALA A 27 0.16 -9.25 23.13
C ALA A 27 -0.46 -8.80 21.80
N THR A 28 0.03 -7.68 21.28
CA THR A 28 -0.37 -7.08 20.02
C THR A 28 0.70 -7.37 18.99
N ARG A 29 0.38 -8.28 18.05
CA ARG A 29 1.27 -8.64 16.95
C ARG A 29 0.89 -7.85 15.69
N PHE A 30 1.91 -7.32 15.02
CA PHE A 30 1.78 -6.63 13.75
C PHE A 30 3.01 -6.84 12.88
N GLU A 31 2.83 -6.76 11.57
CA GLU A 31 3.90 -6.94 10.60
C GLU A 31 4.05 -5.63 9.81
N GLY A 32 5.29 -5.17 9.59
CA GLY A 32 5.57 -3.96 8.85
C GLY A 32 5.19 -2.67 9.60
N GLN A 33 4.70 -1.69 8.86
CA GLN A 33 4.62 -0.31 9.30
C GLN A 33 3.42 -0.04 10.17
N CYS A 34 3.66 0.73 11.21
CA CYS A 34 2.62 1.39 11.95
C CYS A 34 3.17 2.65 12.60
N VAL A 35 2.27 3.54 12.98
CA VAL A 35 2.48 4.47 14.07
C VAL A 35 1.92 3.78 15.32
N TRP A 36 2.74 3.62 16.34
CA TRP A 36 2.29 3.10 17.63
C TRP A 36 2.47 4.17 18.71
N ARG A 37 1.69 4.05 19.77
CA ARG A 37 1.84 4.87 20.97
C ARG A 37 1.80 4.04 22.24
N TYR A 38 2.50 4.49 23.26
CA TYR A 38 2.56 3.87 24.58
C TYR A 38 2.42 4.95 25.66
N HIS A 39 1.55 4.72 26.64
CA HIS A 39 1.40 5.60 27.79
C HIS A 39 2.20 5.04 28.98
N PRO A 40 3.30 5.68 29.43
CA PRO A 40 4.17 5.08 30.45
C PRO A 40 3.51 4.86 31.82
N GLN A 41 2.72 5.83 32.30
CA GLN A 41 2.03 5.70 33.60
C GLN A 41 0.84 4.72 33.55
N LYS A 42 0.03 4.76 32.48
CA LYS A 42 -1.11 3.85 32.30
C LYS A 42 -0.69 2.45 31.83
N GLU A 43 0.55 2.31 31.36
CA GLU A 43 1.10 1.10 30.76
C GLU A 43 0.25 0.55 29.59
N VAL A 44 -0.39 1.43 28.81
CA VAL A 44 -1.22 1.04 27.65
C VAL A 44 -0.44 1.21 26.36
N PHE A 45 -0.35 0.16 25.54
CA PHE A 45 0.18 0.20 24.19
C PHE A 45 -0.95 0.14 23.16
N GLU A 46 -0.85 0.92 22.09
CA GLU A 46 -1.81 0.90 20.99
C GLU A 46 -1.10 1.10 19.63
N ILE A 47 -1.60 0.43 18.60
CA ILE A 47 -1.36 0.84 17.22
C ILE A 47 -2.24 2.07 16.97
N TYR A 48 -1.62 3.24 16.84
CA TYR A 48 -2.34 4.49 16.55
C TYR A 48 -2.87 4.50 15.11
N ALA A 49 -2.07 4.02 14.15
CA ALA A 49 -2.46 3.83 12.76
C ALA A 49 -1.52 2.81 12.10
N GLU A 50 -1.99 2.06 11.10
CA GLU A 50 -1.21 1.03 10.42
C GLU A 50 -0.91 1.40 8.96
N GLY A 51 0.24 0.99 8.43
CA GLY A 51 0.70 1.29 7.07
C GLY A 51 1.59 2.54 6.99
N GLY A 52 1.72 3.10 5.79
CA GLY A 52 2.52 4.32 5.55
C GLY A 52 3.75 4.15 4.65
N GLY A 53 3.75 3.18 3.73
CA GLY A 53 4.90 2.96 2.85
C GLY A 53 6.11 2.43 3.62
N ASN A 54 7.15 3.21 3.89
CA ASN A 54 8.18 2.88 4.87
C ASN A 54 8.38 4.09 5.79
N ASN A 55 7.81 4.07 6.99
CA ASN A 55 7.85 5.21 7.91
C ASN A 55 9.29 5.44 8.42
N PHE A 56 9.89 6.56 8.04
CA PHE A 56 11.28 6.93 8.40
C PHE A 56 11.38 7.92 9.55
N SER A 57 10.31 8.68 9.76
CA SER A 57 10.23 9.73 10.78
C SER A 57 8.83 9.79 11.36
N LEU A 58 8.66 10.53 12.44
CA LEU A 58 7.37 10.85 13.00
C LEU A 58 7.38 12.34 13.31
N GLU A 59 6.32 13.03 12.91
CA GLU A 59 6.11 14.44 13.19
C GLU A 59 4.70 14.65 13.73
N ILE A 60 4.58 15.53 14.73
CA ILE A 60 3.30 15.91 15.33
C ILE A 60 3.24 17.44 15.29
N ASP A 61 2.33 17.97 14.48
CA ASP A 61 2.24 19.42 14.29
C ASP A 61 1.66 20.15 15.53
N ALA A 62 1.63 21.48 15.51
CA ALA A 62 1.15 22.27 16.64
C ALA A 62 -0.35 22.10 16.92
N LYS A 63 -1.08 21.42 16.04
CA LYS A 63 -2.48 21.03 16.27
C LYS A 63 -2.59 19.57 16.71
N GLY A 64 -1.48 18.88 16.91
CA GLY A 64 -1.43 17.49 17.37
C GLY A 64 -1.85 16.49 16.30
N ARG A 65 -1.67 16.82 15.02
CA ARG A 65 -1.92 15.93 13.88
C ARG A 65 -0.66 15.13 13.58
N VAL A 66 -0.81 13.84 13.28
CA VAL A 66 0.29 12.88 13.17
C VAL A 66 0.68 12.65 11.72
N PHE A 67 1.98 12.78 11.42
CA PHE A 67 2.55 12.60 10.09
C PHE A 67 3.80 11.72 10.12
N SER A 68 4.14 11.13 8.98
CA SER A 68 5.41 10.41 8.79
C SER A 68 5.96 10.62 7.39
N GLY A 69 7.27 10.86 7.30
CA GLY A 69 7.99 10.78 6.05
C GLY A 69 8.21 9.34 5.60
N THR A 70 8.37 9.16 4.30
CA THR A 70 8.47 7.84 3.67
C THR A 70 9.64 7.78 2.69
N ASN A 71 9.91 6.64 2.07
CA ASN A 71 11.00 6.47 1.10
C ASN A 71 10.56 6.52 -0.38
N GLY A 72 9.37 7.04 -0.64
CA GLY A 72 8.83 7.31 -1.96
C GLY A 72 9.14 8.74 -2.39
N GLY A 73 9.51 8.96 -3.66
CA GLY A 73 9.80 10.29 -4.18
C GLY A 73 8.57 11.13 -4.55
N ASN A 74 7.50 10.46 -5.03
CA ASN A 74 6.26 11.11 -5.47
C ASN A 74 5.29 11.43 -4.33
N THR A 75 5.80 11.69 -3.14
CA THR A 75 5.03 12.12 -1.98
C THR A 75 5.94 12.80 -0.96
N ARG A 76 5.37 13.61 -0.08
CA ARG A 76 6.01 14.12 1.14
C ARG A 76 5.45 13.45 2.39
N GLY A 77 5.15 12.15 2.25
CA GLY A 77 4.76 11.28 3.35
C GLY A 77 3.25 11.13 3.54
N TRP A 78 2.88 10.90 4.80
CA TRP A 78 1.56 10.41 5.19
C TRP A 78 0.98 11.27 6.31
N TYR A 79 -0.34 11.45 6.29
CA TYR A 79 -1.14 11.94 7.41
C TYR A 79 -1.92 10.77 8.01
N PHE A 80 -1.89 10.62 9.33
CA PHE A 80 -2.52 9.51 10.04
C PHE A 80 -3.65 9.99 10.96
N PRO A 81 -4.92 9.88 10.53
CA PRO A 81 -6.05 9.81 11.44
C PRO A 81 -5.93 8.60 12.39
N GLN A 82 -6.53 8.68 13.56
CA GLN A 82 -6.49 7.58 14.53
C GLN A 82 -7.24 6.35 14.04
N GLY A 83 -6.65 5.19 14.27
CA GLY A 83 -7.19 3.90 13.84
C GLY A 83 -7.17 3.71 12.33
N SER A 84 -6.53 4.58 11.57
CA SER A 84 -6.51 4.49 10.12
C SER A 84 -5.59 3.38 9.59
N TYR A 85 -5.94 2.87 8.41
CA TYR A 85 -5.11 1.95 7.64
C TYR A 85 -4.63 2.64 6.36
N SER A 86 -3.33 2.63 6.13
CA SER A 86 -2.64 3.21 4.98
C SER A 86 -1.99 2.12 4.13
N HIS A 87 -1.70 2.43 2.87
CA HIS A 87 -1.07 1.47 1.95
C HIS A 87 0.23 0.87 2.51
N LYS A 88 0.40 -0.45 2.31
CA LYS A 88 1.60 -1.25 2.61
C LYS A 88 2.15 -1.87 1.32
N ASN A 89 3.45 -2.16 1.29
CA ASN A 89 4.02 -3.09 0.30
C ASN A 89 3.75 -4.51 0.78
N TRP A 90 2.66 -5.10 0.30
CA TRP A 90 2.17 -6.41 0.72
C TRP A 90 3.20 -7.52 0.55
N GLY A 91 4.10 -7.41 -0.43
CA GLY A 91 5.16 -8.40 -0.61
C GLY A 91 6.25 -8.39 0.45
N LYS A 92 6.28 -7.42 1.36
CA LYS A 92 7.34 -7.28 2.37
C LYS A 92 6.82 -7.00 3.76
N HIS A 93 5.68 -6.33 3.87
CA HIS A 93 5.22 -5.70 5.10
C HIS A 93 4.09 -6.47 5.81
N GLY A 94 3.69 -7.63 5.29
CA GLY A 94 2.59 -8.44 5.83
C GLY A 94 1.19 -7.82 5.66
N PRO A 95 0.13 -8.54 6.01
CA PRO A 95 -1.25 -8.05 5.95
C PRO A 95 -1.52 -6.96 7.01
N LEU A 96 -2.66 -6.28 6.92
CA LEU A 96 -3.14 -5.42 8.01
C LEU A 96 -3.61 -6.28 9.19
N THR A 97 -3.56 -5.72 10.41
CA THR A 97 -4.06 -6.42 11.60
C THR A 97 -5.57 -6.60 11.56
N ASN A 98 -6.30 -5.72 10.87
CA ASN A 98 -7.74 -5.89 10.62
C ASN A 98 -7.97 -6.55 9.25
N PRO A 99 -8.48 -7.80 9.19
CA PRO A 99 -8.78 -8.49 7.93
C PRO A 99 -9.95 -7.86 7.16
N TYR A 100 -10.79 -7.07 7.82
CA TYR A 100 -11.98 -6.43 7.25
C TYR A 100 -11.77 -4.94 6.94
N ALA A 101 -10.52 -4.46 6.95
CA ALA A 101 -10.20 -3.06 6.62
C ALA A 101 -10.77 -2.63 5.25
N PHE A 102 -10.83 -3.55 4.27
CA PHE A 102 -11.48 -3.37 2.95
C PHE A 102 -11.21 -2.03 2.26
N GLY A 103 -9.96 -1.61 2.34
CA GLY A 103 -9.46 -0.36 1.80
C GLY A 103 -8.34 0.19 2.67
N TYR A 104 -7.63 1.17 2.14
CA TYR A 104 -6.54 1.86 2.81
C TYR A 104 -6.32 3.22 2.17
N PHE A 105 -5.72 4.15 2.92
CA PHE A 105 -5.40 5.47 2.40
C PHE A 105 -4.21 5.44 1.43
N PRO A 106 -4.24 6.28 0.38
CA PRO A 106 -3.06 6.63 -0.40
C PRO A 106 -2.17 7.64 0.36
N PRO A 107 -0.91 7.82 -0.06
CA PRO A 107 -0.06 8.87 0.53
C PRO A 107 -0.63 10.26 0.23
N MET A 108 -0.14 11.29 0.95
CA MET A 108 -0.53 12.68 0.67
C MET A 108 -0.27 13.01 -0.81
N ARG A 109 -1.24 13.67 -1.46
CA ARG A 109 -1.10 14.09 -2.86
C ARG A 109 0.11 15.01 -3.00
N PHE A 110 0.75 14.94 -4.16
CA PHE A 110 2.05 15.57 -4.35
C PHE A 110 2.23 16.15 -5.74
N LYS A 111 2.85 17.34 -5.78
CA LYS A 111 3.33 18.00 -7.00
C LYS A 111 4.73 18.55 -6.74
N GLY A 112 5.73 18.08 -7.49
CA GLY A 112 7.10 18.53 -7.31
C GLY A 112 8.13 17.54 -7.81
N ASP A 113 9.29 17.54 -7.18
CA ASP A 113 10.40 16.65 -7.45
C ASP A 113 10.10 15.20 -7.01
N GLY A 114 9.89 14.33 -8.01
CA GLY A 114 9.58 12.92 -7.82
C GLY A 114 10.78 12.00 -7.55
N ARG A 115 12.00 12.54 -7.44
CA ARG A 115 13.20 11.74 -7.17
C ARG A 115 13.08 11.05 -5.80
N ARG A 116 13.59 9.82 -5.71
CA ARG A 116 13.37 8.93 -4.57
C ARG A 116 14.48 9.06 -3.52
N PHE A 117 14.12 9.22 -2.24
CA PHE A 117 14.94 8.83 -1.07
C PHE A 117 14.10 8.86 0.23
N PRO A 118 14.49 8.15 1.31
CA PRO A 118 13.95 8.36 2.66
C PRO A 118 13.87 9.82 3.09
N GLN A 119 12.68 10.21 3.55
CA GLN A 119 12.40 11.54 4.06
C GLN A 119 12.24 11.45 5.58
N ALA A 120 13.22 11.94 6.32
CA ALA A 120 13.04 12.26 7.73
C ALA A 120 12.69 13.75 7.83
N PHE A 121 11.40 14.08 7.78
CA PHE A 121 10.97 15.48 7.65
C PHE A 121 10.45 16.07 8.97
N THR A 122 10.45 17.40 9.04
CA THR A 122 9.77 18.16 10.09
C THR A 122 8.76 19.15 9.50
N ILE A 123 7.75 19.51 10.27
CA ILE A 123 6.82 20.60 9.96
C ILE A 123 7.29 21.84 10.72
N TYR A 124 7.63 22.91 10.01
CA TYR A 124 8.27 24.07 10.63
C TYR A 124 7.27 24.94 11.40
N GLU A 125 7.39 24.93 12.73
CA GLU A 125 6.54 25.71 13.65
C GLU A 125 7.40 26.36 14.75
N GLY A 126 8.60 26.82 14.36
CA GLY A 126 9.61 27.41 15.26
C GLY A 126 9.43 28.91 15.52
N GLY A 127 8.74 29.62 14.62
CA GLY A 127 8.44 31.05 14.76
C GLY A 127 9.64 31.99 14.62
N LEU A 128 10.79 31.51 14.12
CA LEU A 128 11.99 32.31 13.87
C LEU A 128 12.16 32.68 12.39
N LEU A 129 11.92 31.73 11.49
CA LEU A 129 11.90 31.95 10.04
C LEU A 129 10.61 32.68 9.64
N ASP A 130 10.62 33.21 8.42
CA ASP A 130 9.47 33.93 7.87
C ASP A 130 8.19 33.07 7.75
N GLU A 131 7.07 33.73 7.49
CA GLU A 131 5.77 33.08 7.35
C GLU A 131 5.72 32.08 6.18
N ALA A 132 6.60 32.19 5.17
CA ALA A 132 6.62 31.26 4.05
C ALA A 132 7.09 29.86 4.48
N PHE A 133 7.81 29.73 5.60
CA PHE A 133 8.15 28.45 6.21
C PHE A 133 7.08 27.93 7.18
N ALA A 134 6.18 28.77 7.68
CA ALA A 134 5.25 28.38 8.73
C ALA A 134 4.31 27.24 8.27
N GLY A 135 4.39 26.08 8.94
CA GLY A 135 3.62 24.89 8.59
C GLY A 135 4.12 24.12 7.36
N ALA A 136 5.19 24.59 6.71
CA ALA A 136 5.84 23.93 5.59
C ALA A 136 6.61 22.68 6.04
N ILE A 137 6.76 21.72 5.13
CA ILE A 137 7.55 20.52 5.33
C ILE A 137 8.98 20.79 4.88
N VAL A 138 9.94 20.44 5.72
CA VAL A 138 11.38 20.44 5.40
C VAL A 138 11.86 19.00 5.45
N ALA A 139 12.37 18.49 4.32
CA ALA A 139 12.70 17.09 4.14
C ALA A 139 14.10 16.90 3.53
N PRO A 140 15.10 16.58 4.36
CA PRO A 140 16.42 16.10 3.93
C PRO A 140 16.35 14.95 2.92
N ASN A 141 17.16 15.04 1.87
CA ASN A 141 17.35 13.98 0.90
C ASN A 141 18.85 13.70 0.72
N ALA A 142 19.33 12.69 1.46
CA ALA A 142 20.74 12.34 1.42
C ALA A 142 21.20 11.88 0.03
N MET A 143 20.39 11.16 -0.75
CA MET A 143 20.81 10.63 -2.06
C MET A 143 20.96 11.71 -3.13
N GLN A 144 20.15 12.77 -3.04
CA GLN A 144 20.15 13.87 -3.99
C GLN A 144 20.96 15.09 -3.49
N ASN A 145 21.65 14.97 -2.36
CA ASN A 145 22.50 16.02 -1.77
C ASN A 145 21.75 17.36 -1.60
N LEU A 146 20.47 17.29 -1.21
CA LEU A 146 19.59 18.46 -1.10
C LEU A 146 18.65 18.34 0.11
N VAL A 147 17.97 19.45 0.41
CA VAL A 147 16.90 19.53 1.40
C VAL A 147 15.67 20.12 0.73
N TRP A 148 14.62 19.31 0.59
CA TRP A 148 13.35 19.77 0.04
C TRP A 148 12.65 20.70 1.00
N HIS A 149 11.94 21.66 0.41
CA HIS A 149 11.02 22.56 1.08
C HIS A 149 9.68 22.44 0.36
N SER A 150 8.62 22.08 1.09
CA SER A 150 7.31 21.85 0.50
C SER A 150 6.22 22.55 1.27
N GLU A 151 5.35 23.27 0.56
CA GLU A 151 4.10 23.77 1.11
C GLU A 151 3.17 22.59 1.42
N ARG A 152 2.45 22.67 2.55
CA ARG A 152 1.47 21.68 2.96
C ARG A 152 0.08 22.32 2.99
N LEU A 153 -0.80 21.84 2.12
CA LEU A 153 -2.14 22.39 1.94
C LEU A 153 -3.18 21.39 2.42
N ARG A 154 -4.22 21.90 3.10
CA ARG A 154 -5.36 21.08 3.49
C ARG A 154 -6.07 20.54 2.24
N ASP A 155 -6.48 19.27 2.31
CA ASP A 155 -7.18 18.57 1.24
C ASP A 155 -8.28 17.69 1.85
N GLY A 156 -9.43 18.31 2.12
CA GLY A 156 -10.51 17.67 2.86
C GLY A 156 -10.06 17.21 4.25
N SER A 157 -10.26 15.92 4.52
CA SER A 157 -9.80 15.23 5.73
C SER A 157 -8.29 14.96 5.77
N THR A 158 -7.56 15.17 4.67
CA THR A 158 -6.11 14.92 4.54
C THR A 158 -5.36 16.17 4.07
N TYR A 159 -4.17 15.98 3.52
CA TYR A 159 -3.31 17.03 2.99
C TYR A 159 -2.74 16.67 1.62
N GLN A 160 -2.38 17.71 0.89
CA GLN A 160 -1.54 17.66 -0.30
C GLN A 160 -0.29 18.50 -0.09
N THR A 161 0.74 18.24 -0.89
CA THR A 161 2.05 18.87 -0.76
C THR A 161 2.55 19.35 -2.12
N ILE A 162 3.14 20.55 -2.13
CA ILE A 162 3.70 21.18 -3.33
C ILE A 162 5.13 21.58 -3.01
N ASP A 163 6.10 21.07 -3.77
CA ASP A 163 7.48 21.52 -3.59
C ASP A 163 7.67 22.97 -4.01
N LEU A 164 8.39 23.68 -3.17
CA LEU A 164 8.95 25.00 -3.41
C LEU A 164 10.43 24.84 -3.81
N PRO A 165 11.15 25.95 -4.15
CA PRO A 165 12.60 25.88 -4.31
C PRO A 165 13.27 25.22 -3.11
N ASN A 166 14.24 24.34 -3.37
CA ASN A 166 14.94 23.59 -2.33
C ASN A 166 15.54 24.54 -1.29
N LEU A 167 15.46 24.15 -0.02
CA LEU A 167 16.06 24.93 1.08
C LEU A 167 17.58 24.96 0.96
N LEU A 168 18.18 23.83 0.59
CA LEU A 168 19.61 23.66 0.38
C LEU A 168 19.87 22.68 -0.76
N GLU A 169 20.88 22.97 -1.56
CA GLU A 169 21.45 22.05 -2.56
C GLU A 169 22.96 22.10 -2.46
N SER A 170 23.62 20.95 -2.60
CA SER A 170 25.07 20.86 -2.61
C SER A 170 25.56 20.03 -3.79
N THR A 171 26.64 20.48 -4.42
CA THR A 171 27.39 19.70 -5.41
C THR A 171 28.40 18.76 -4.75
N ASP A 172 28.66 18.91 -3.44
CA ASP A 172 29.51 18.00 -2.68
C ASP A 172 28.80 16.67 -2.48
N ARG A 173 29.31 15.61 -3.12
CA ARG A 173 28.77 14.25 -3.02
C ARG A 173 28.76 13.71 -1.58
N TRP A 174 29.64 14.21 -0.71
CA TRP A 174 29.70 13.78 0.69
C TRP A 174 28.59 14.38 1.53
N PHE A 175 27.94 15.47 1.11
CA PHE A 175 26.83 16.07 1.85
C PHE A 175 25.60 15.14 1.87
N ARG A 176 25.33 14.47 3.00
CA ARG A 176 24.27 13.49 3.18
C ARG A 176 23.35 13.93 4.33
N PRO A 177 22.45 14.89 4.10
CA PRO A 177 21.49 15.31 5.12
C PRO A 177 20.51 14.17 5.39
N VAL A 178 20.50 13.65 6.61
CA VAL A 178 19.72 12.45 7.02
C VAL A 178 18.59 12.75 7.98
N TYR A 179 18.62 13.91 8.64
CA TYR A 179 17.58 14.31 9.59
C TYR A 179 17.48 15.84 9.69
N CYS A 180 16.30 16.34 10.00
CA CYS A 180 16.10 17.73 10.42
C CYS A 180 15.11 17.83 11.58
N GLY A 181 15.25 18.88 12.39
CA GLY A 181 14.31 19.23 13.44
C GLY A 181 14.38 20.72 13.78
N VAL A 182 13.41 21.20 14.57
CA VAL A 182 13.34 22.59 15.02
C VAL A 182 13.89 22.72 16.43
N GLY A 183 14.85 23.60 16.64
CA GLY A 183 15.46 23.84 17.94
C GLY A 183 14.62 24.74 18.85
N PRO A 184 14.98 24.83 20.15
CA PRO A 184 14.27 25.68 21.11
C PRO A 184 14.45 27.18 20.83
N ASP A 185 15.49 27.57 20.08
CA ASP A 185 15.69 28.92 19.55
C ASP A 185 14.84 29.22 18.30
N GLY A 186 14.14 28.22 17.76
CA GLY A 186 13.25 28.33 16.60
C GLY A 186 13.93 28.11 15.24
N ALA A 187 15.25 27.89 15.22
CA ALA A 187 15.99 27.58 13.99
C ALA A 187 15.77 26.13 13.53
N ILE A 188 16.00 25.85 12.25
CA ILE A 188 16.04 24.48 11.73
C ILE A 188 17.46 23.94 11.90
N TYR A 189 17.59 22.73 12.44
CA TYR A 189 18.84 22.01 12.55
C TYR A 189 18.83 20.81 11.61
N ILE A 190 19.90 20.62 10.85
CA ILE A 190 20.08 19.49 9.92
C ILE A 190 21.26 18.65 10.40
N ALA A 191 21.04 17.36 10.55
CA ALA A 191 22.10 16.40 10.75
C ALA A 191 22.55 15.83 9.39
N ASP A 192 23.82 16.06 9.09
CA ASP A 192 24.49 15.57 7.90
C ASP A 192 25.43 14.45 8.31
N TRP A 193 25.22 13.26 7.75
CA TRP A 193 26.09 12.10 7.98
C TRP A 193 27.50 12.36 7.45
N TYR A 194 27.62 13.19 6.40
CA TYR A 194 28.85 13.53 5.69
C TYR A 194 29.72 12.31 5.33
N ASP A 195 29.27 11.54 4.35
CA ASP A 195 29.95 10.34 3.86
C ASP A 195 29.71 10.15 2.35
N SER A 196 30.74 9.68 1.64
CA SER A 196 30.65 9.34 0.21
C SER A 196 29.72 8.16 -0.05
N ARG A 197 29.63 7.25 0.93
CA ARG A 197 28.83 6.04 0.94
C ARG A 197 27.49 6.36 1.60
N LEU A 198 26.40 5.80 1.06
CA LEU A 198 25.04 6.02 1.59
C LEU A 198 24.25 4.72 1.76
N SER A 199 24.69 3.64 1.13
CA SER A 199 23.96 2.37 1.05
C SER A 199 24.82 1.16 1.41
N HIS A 200 24.16 0.01 1.53
CA HIS A 200 24.75 -1.27 1.91
C HIS A 200 25.49 -1.99 0.76
N ILE A 201 26.10 -1.24 -0.17
CA ILE A 201 26.80 -1.83 -1.35
C ILE A 201 27.94 -2.76 -0.92
N SER A 202 28.53 -2.51 0.26
CA SER A 202 29.52 -3.39 0.88
C SER A 202 29.09 -3.79 2.30
N PRO A 203 29.37 -5.00 2.78
CA PRO A 203 29.20 -5.31 4.20
C PRO A 203 30.34 -4.76 5.09
N THR A 204 31.41 -4.18 4.51
CA THR A 204 32.53 -3.61 5.28
C THR A 204 32.08 -2.38 6.09
N ASP A 205 32.48 -2.29 7.37
CA ASP A 205 32.25 -1.11 8.22
C ASP A 205 33.40 -0.10 8.03
N ASP A 206 33.41 0.57 6.88
CA ASP A 206 34.40 1.60 6.51
C ASP A 206 33.80 3.02 6.47
N TRP A 207 32.65 3.21 7.11
CA TRP A 207 31.99 4.50 7.24
C TRP A 207 32.85 5.50 8.02
N HIS A 208 32.77 6.76 7.62
CA HIS A 208 33.58 7.82 8.21
C HIS A 208 32.99 8.28 9.56
N LYS A 209 33.62 7.85 10.66
CA LYS A 209 33.03 7.94 12.01
C LYS A 209 33.07 9.33 12.65
N SER A 210 33.81 10.29 12.10
CA SER A 210 34.07 11.60 12.72
C SER A 210 33.73 12.81 11.85
N SER A 211 33.17 12.60 10.66
CA SER A 211 32.93 13.68 9.69
C SER A 211 31.53 14.30 9.76
N GLY A 212 30.60 13.68 10.51
CA GLY A 212 29.23 14.15 10.63
C GLY A 212 29.16 15.62 11.06
N ARG A 213 28.17 16.34 10.54
CA ARG A 213 28.00 17.78 10.74
C ARG A 213 26.58 18.10 11.21
N ILE A 214 26.45 19.15 12.01
CA ILE A 214 25.16 19.76 12.34
C ILE A 214 25.14 21.16 11.73
N TYR A 215 24.20 21.41 10.83
CA TYR A 215 23.95 22.74 10.29
C TYR A 215 22.78 23.39 11.02
N ARG A 216 22.91 24.68 11.34
CA ARG A 216 21.83 25.51 11.86
C ARG A 216 21.40 26.50 10.78
N ILE A 217 20.12 26.46 10.41
CA ILE A 217 19.50 27.32 9.41
C ILE A 217 18.62 28.34 10.14
N ALA A 218 18.99 29.61 10.01
CA ALA A 218 18.35 30.75 10.66
C ALA A 218 18.51 32.00 9.78
N PRO A 219 17.70 33.05 10.00
CA PRO A 219 17.90 34.32 9.33
C PRO A 219 19.29 34.88 9.65
N GLU A 220 19.88 35.63 8.71
CA GLU A 220 21.17 36.29 8.91
C GLU A 220 21.18 37.11 10.20
N ASN A 221 22.35 37.18 10.85
CA ASN A 221 22.56 37.90 12.11
C ASN A 221 21.76 37.36 13.33
N THR A 222 21.15 36.19 13.23
CA THR A 222 20.46 35.56 14.37
C THR A 222 21.39 34.68 15.20
N GLN A 223 21.54 35.01 16.49
CA GLN A 223 22.35 34.23 17.44
C GLN A 223 21.64 32.93 17.88
N PRO A 224 22.37 31.82 18.12
CA PRO A 224 21.82 30.57 18.63
C PRO A 224 21.54 30.67 20.14
N ARG A 225 20.45 31.37 20.51
CA ARG A 225 20.12 31.68 21.91
C ARG A 225 18.79 31.09 22.34
N TYR A 226 18.81 30.41 23.48
CA TYR A 226 17.64 30.00 24.26
C TYR A 226 17.76 30.56 25.67
N ASP A 227 16.77 31.32 26.13
CA ASP A 227 16.83 32.11 27.37
C ASP A 227 15.74 31.77 28.39
N LEU A 228 14.88 30.79 28.10
CA LEU A 228 13.81 30.41 29.03
C LEU A 228 14.29 29.54 30.19
N GLY A 229 15.52 29.01 30.14
CA GLY A 229 16.10 28.16 31.19
C GLY A 229 15.44 26.77 31.27
N ASP A 230 15.58 26.11 32.41
CA ASP A 230 15.00 24.78 32.63
C ASP A 230 13.50 24.89 32.93
N LEU A 231 12.66 24.49 31.97
CA LEU A 231 11.20 24.57 32.10
C LEU A 231 10.65 23.69 33.23
N ALA A 232 11.33 22.59 33.61
CA ALA A 232 10.88 21.74 34.71
C ALA A 232 10.90 22.46 36.07
N LYS A 233 11.73 23.50 36.20
CA LYS A 233 11.89 24.31 37.42
C LYS A 233 10.99 25.55 37.46
N LYS A 234 10.26 25.85 36.38
CA LYS A 234 9.35 27.01 36.33
C LYS A 234 8.12 26.79 37.20
N SER A 235 7.50 27.87 37.65
CA SER A 235 6.19 27.80 38.33
C SER A 235 5.07 27.46 37.34
N ASP A 236 3.92 27.00 37.84
CA ASP A 236 2.77 26.72 36.98
C ASP A 236 2.28 27.98 36.24
N ALA A 237 2.33 29.15 36.90
CA ALA A 237 1.98 30.42 36.28
C ALA A 237 2.93 30.77 35.12
N ASP A 238 4.23 30.57 35.30
CA ASP A 238 5.22 30.79 34.24
C ASP A 238 5.00 29.82 33.07
N LEU A 239 4.75 28.54 33.34
CA LEU A 239 4.47 27.54 32.30
C LEU A 239 3.18 27.84 31.54
N ILE A 240 2.13 28.33 32.22
CA ILE A 240 0.89 28.76 31.57
C ILE A 240 1.15 29.94 30.63
N SER A 241 1.98 30.91 31.03
CA SER A 241 2.32 32.05 30.18
C SER A 241 3.03 31.63 28.88
N LEU A 242 3.69 30.47 28.87
CA LEU A 242 4.38 29.92 27.71
C LEU A 242 3.47 29.15 26.75
N LEU A 243 2.18 28.93 27.07
CA LEU A 243 1.25 28.22 26.18
C LEU A 243 0.91 28.99 24.89
N THR A 244 1.22 30.29 24.84
CA THR A 244 1.05 31.14 23.65
C THR A 244 2.38 31.42 22.93
N HIS A 245 3.48 30.78 23.35
CA HIS A 245 4.79 31.01 22.78
C HIS A 245 4.86 30.62 21.29
N ARG A 246 5.50 31.45 20.45
CA ARG A 246 5.57 31.25 18.98
C ARG A 246 6.20 29.92 18.56
N ASN A 247 7.18 29.42 19.32
CA ASN A 247 7.85 28.14 19.07
C ASN A 247 7.01 26.99 19.66
N LYS A 248 6.54 26.07 18.80
CA LYS A 248 5.82 24.84 19.18
C LYS A 248 6.53 24.04 20.26
N TRP A 249 7.86 23.91 20.18
CA TRP A 249 8.63 23.11 21.14
C TRP A 249 8.45 23.64 22.57
N VAL A 250 8.45 24.96 22.76
CA VAL A 250 8.28 25.59 24.08
C VAL A 250 6.87 25.33 24.62
N ARG A 251 5.84 25.47 23.78
CA ARG A 251 4.45 25.20 24.14
C ARG A 251 4.26 23.75 24.56
N GLN A 252 4.69 22.80 23.71
CA GLN A 252 4.57 21.37 23.98
C GLN A 252 5.34 20.94 25.23
N ARG A 253 6.57 21.46 25.42
CA ARG A 253 7.32 21.17 26.64
C ARG A 253 6.61 21.69 27.88
N SER A 254 6.02 22.89 27.82
CA SER A 254 5.26 23.46 28.94
C SER A 254 4.00 22.63 29.27
N VAL A 255 3.30 22.11 28.25
CA VAL A 255 2.17 21.17 28.42
C VAL A 255 2.62 19.89 29.14
N LEU A 256 3.76 19.30 28.75
CA LEU A 256 4.28 18.09 29.40
C LEU A 256 4.63 18.35 30.87
N GLU A 257 5.35 19.43 31.16
CA GLU A 257 5.73 19.78 32.54
C GLU A 257 4.51 20.01 33.44
N LEU A 258 3.49 20.73 32.95
CA LEU A 258 2.23 20.91 33.67
C LEU A 258 1.49 19.58 33.87
N SER A 259 1.51 18.71 32.87
CA SER A 259 0.82 17.41 32.94
C SER A 259 1.50 16.43 33.90
N TRP A 260 2.81 16.54 34.09
CA TRP A 260 3.60 15.70 34.98
C TRP A 260 3.67 16.20 36.43
N ARG A 261 3.05 17.34 36.75
CA ARG A 261 2.89 17.76 38.15
C ARG A 261 2.16 16.71 38.96
N GLU A 262 2.50 16.54 40.24
CA GLU A 262 1.76 15.62 41.11
C GLU A 262 0.30 16.10 41.32
N SER A 263 0.12 17.41 41.48
CA SER A 263 -1.18 18.07 41.66
C SER A 263 -1.22 19.43 40.96
N ILE A 264 -2.41 19.87 40.56
CA ILE A 264 -2.68 21.21 40.03
C ILE A 264 -3.54 21.97 41.05
N GLN A 265 -3.16 23.20 41.37
CA GLN A 265 -3.92 24.06 42.29
C GLN A 265 -5.24 24.54 41.64
N ASP A 266 -6.29 24.78 42.43
CA ASP A 266 -7.59 25.25 41.93
C ASP A 266 -7.50 26.57 41.14
N SER A 267 -6.60 27.47 41.55
CA SER A 267 -6.32 28.71 40.82
C SER A 267 -5.79 28.43 39.41
N THR A 268 -4.80 27.54 39.30
CA THR A 268 -4.22 27.07 38.04
C THR A 268 -5.27 26.36 37.18
N LEU A 269 -6.11 25.52 37.79
CA LEU A 269 -7.20 24.81 37.10
C LEU A 269 -8.19 25.79 36.45
N LYS A 270 -8.63 26.82 37.19
CA LYS A 270 -9.53 27.85 36.65
C LYS A 270 -8.91 28.57 35.45
N VAL A 271 -7.62 28.91 35.53
CA VAL A 271 -6.91 29.56 34.41
C VAL A 271 -6.85 28.64 33.19
N LEU A 272 -6.55 27.35 33.37
CA LEU A 272 -6.53 26.37 32.28
C LEU A 272 -7.91 26.20 31.65
N GLN A 273 -8.98 26.12 32.44
CA GLN A 273 -10.35 26.05 31.95
C GLN A 273 -10.71 27.30 31.13
N SER A 274 -10.44 28.49 31.65
CA SER A 274 -10.66 29.74 30.92
C SER A 274 -9.86 29.82 29.62
N ALA A 275 -8.58 29.40 29.64
CA ALA A 275 -7.74 29.37 28.44
C ALA A 275 -8.25 28.36 27.40
N ALA A 276 -8.70 27.17 27.81
CA ALA A 276 -9.27 26.18 26.91
C ALA A 276 -10.57 26.68 26.26
N MET A 277 -11.45 27.33 27.03
CA MET A 277 -12.67 27.98 26.51
C MET A 277 -12.33 29.13 25.53
N ALA A 278 -11.22 29.83 25.76
CA ALA A 278 -10.64 30.81 24.84
C ALA A 278 -9.79 30.17 23.71
N SER A 279 -10.04 28.90 23.39
CA SER A 279 -9.47 28.14 22.28
C SER A 279 -7.97 27.79 22.40
N SER A 280 -7.39 27.76 23.60
CA SER A 280 -6.06 27.19 23.82
C SER A 280 -6.09 25.65 23.80
N LEU A 281 -5.50 25.06 22.77
CA LEU A 281 -5.30 23.61 22.69
C LEU A 281 -4.35 23.11 23.78
N GLU A 282 -3.32 23.87 24.08
CA GLU A 282 -2.35 23.55 25.09
C GLU A 282 -3.00 23.40 26.47
N ALA A 283 -3.88 24.32 26.84
CA ALA A 283 -4.61 24.23 28.10
C ALA A 283 -5.56 23.01 28.10
N LEU A 284 -6.26 22.76 26.99
CA LEU A 284 -7.11 21.57 26.83
C LEU A 284 -6.31 20.27 27.00
N TRP A 285 -5.10 20.18 26.43
CA TRP A 285 -4.25 19.00 26.59
C TRP A 285 -3.84 18.78 28.05
N VAL A 286 -3.46 19.84 28.78
CA VAL A 286 -3.17 19.72 30.22
C VAL A 286 -4.40 19.21 30.97
N LEU A 287 -5.60 19.75 30.71
CA LEU A 287 -6.84 19.27 31.34
C LEU A 287 -7.12 17.81 31.00
N GLY A 288 -6.93 17.40 29.75
CA GLY A 288 -7.13 16.02 29.29
C GLY A 288 -6.14 15.03 29.90
N ASN A 289 -4.85 15.36 29.90
CA ASN A 289 -3.78 14.51 30.44
C ASN A 289 -3.93 14.26 31.95
N ARG A 290 -4.54 15.21 32.64
CA ARG A 290 -4.83 15.17 34.07
C ARG A 290 -6.21 14.59 34.40
N GLU A 291 -6.97 14.17 33.39
CA GLU A 291 -8.33 13.64 33.53
C GLU A 291 -9.31 14.63 34.18
N LEU A 292 -9.09 15.94 33.96
CA LEU A 292 -9.88 17.05 34.51
C LEU A 292 -10.95 17.59 33.55
N LEU A 293 -11.17 16.92 32.41
CA LEU A 293 -12.24 17.24 31.46
C LEU A 293 -13.58 16.65 31.95
N THR A 294 -14.35 17.45 32.68
CA THR A 294 -15.71 17.10 33.13
C THR A 294 -16.70 17.09 31.95
N ASP A 295 -17.86 16.45 32.12
CA ASP A 295 -18.92 16.44 31.08
C ASP A 295 -19.40 17.87 30.77
N ALA A 296 -19.63 18.70 31.81
CA ALA A 296 -20.05 20.08 31.63
C ALA A 296 -19.04 20.92 30.81
N LEU A 297 -17.74 20.77 31.10
CA LEU A 297 -16.71 21.46 30.32
C LEU A 297 -16.59 20.89 28.91
N ALA A 298 -16.79 19.57 28.74
CA ALA A 298 -16.80 18.96 27.41
C ALA A 298 -17.97 19.51 26.56
N ASP A 299 -19.17 19.65 27.12
CA ASP A 299 -20.32 20.26 26.43
C ASP A 299 -20.01 21.69 25.96
N GLU A 300 -19.40 22.52 26.80
CA GLU A 300 -18.99 23.89 26.45
C GLU A 300 -17.94 23.91 25.33
N LEU A 301 -16.96 23.00 25.37
CA LEU A 301 -15.88 22.97 24.39
C LEU A 301 -16.27 22.28 23.07
N LEU A 302 -17.26 21.39 23.07
CA LEU A 302 -17.81 20.79 21.85
C LEU A 302 -18.56 21.80 20.97
N VAL A 303 -18.88 22.98 21.50
CA VAL A 303 -19.48 24.09 20.74
C VAL A 303 -18.51 25.24 20.47
N ASN A 304 -17.23 25.08 20.83
CA ASN A 304 -16.20 26.10 20.63
C ASN A 304 -16.07 26.48 19.15
N ALA A 305 -15.76 27.75 18.85
CA ALA A 305 -15.61 28.23 17.48
C ALA A 305 -14.42 27.56 16.76
N ASP A 306 -13.34 27.23 17.47
CA ASP A 306 -12.15 26.58 16.91
C ASP A 306 -12.39 25.08 16.69
N ALA A 307 -12.25 24.65 15.43
CA ALA A 307 -12.43 23.25 15.04
C ALA A 307 -11.40 22.30 15.67
N ASP A 308 -10.16 22.73 15.89
CA ASP A 308 -9.15 21.88 16.52
C ASP A 308 -9.47 21.64 18.01
N VAL A 309 -10.08 22.61 18.70
CA VAL A 309 -10.56 22.43 20.08
C VAL A 309 -11.64 21.35 20.11
N ARG A 310 -12.66 21.48 19.24
CA ARG A 310 -13.71 20.47 19.12
C ARG A 310 -13.13 19.09 18.79
N ARG A 311 -12.20 19.02 17.82
CA ARG A 311 -11.50 17.79 17.43
C ARG A 311 -10.79 17.13 18.61
N TRP A 312 -10.10 17.92 19.44
CA TRP A 312 -9.38 17.39 20.60
C TRP A 312 -10.30 16.97 21.74
N VAL A 313 -11.42 17.66 21.97
CA VAL A 313 -12.43 17.18 22.94
C VAL A 313 -13.00 15.83 22.51
N VAL A 314 -13.35 15.69 21.22
CA VAL A 314 -13.80 14.41 20.64
C VAL A 314 -12.73 13.33 20.82
N ARG A 315 -11.46 13.66 20.60
CA ARG A 315 -10.34 12.73 20.79
C ARG A 315 -10.17 12.30 22.24
N LEU A 316 -10.16 13.25 23.18
CA LEU A 316 -9.96 12.96 24.61
C LEU A 316 -11.10 12.09 25.16
N LEU A 317 -12.35 12.35 24.77
CA LEU A 317 -13.49 11.50 25.13
C LEU A 317 -13.35 10.08 24.55
N GLY A 318 -12.91 9.96 23.29
CA GLY A 318 -12.68 8.67 22.63
C GLY A 318 -11.51 7.87 23.21
N ASP A 319 -10.41 8.54 23.58
CA ASP A 319 -9.27 7.90 24.24
C ASP A 319 -9.62 7.42 25.66
N ALA A 320 -10.55 8.10 26.33
CA ALA A 320 -11.11 7.68 27.61
C ALA A 320 -12.24 6.65 27.50
N HIS A 321 -12.61 6.21 26.28
CA HIS A 321 -13.75 5.32 26.02
C HIS A 321 -15.09 5.81 26.63
N ARG A 322 -15.26 7.14 26.71
CA ARG A 322 -16.43 7.80 27.32
C ARG A 322 -17.53 8.02 26.28
N ASN A 323 -18.74 7.56 26.58
CA ASN A 323 -19.93 7.92 25.82
C ASN A 323 -20.42 9.29 26.31
N HIS A 324 -20.74 10.19 25.39
CA HIS A 324 -21.14 11.55 25.73
C HIS A 324 -22.16 12.07 24.70
N GLY A 325 -23.31 12.55 25.17
CA GLY A 325 -24.42 12.98 24.32
C GLY A 325 -24.02 14.11 23.35
N GLY A 326 -23.15 15.03 23.79
CA GLY A 326 -22.64 16.09 22.92
C GLY A 326 -21.93 15.61 21.66
N LEU A 327 -21.38 14.38 21.63
CA LEU A 327 -20.72 13.82 20.44
C LEU A 327 -21.71 13.52 19.32
N THR A 328 -22.89 12.96 19.64
CA THR A 328 -23.92 12.67 18.63
C THR A 328 -24.53 13.97 18.10
N THR A 329 -24.77 14.95 18.97
CA THR A 329 -25.20 16.30 18.57
C THR A 329 -24.18 16.98 17.67
N LEU A 330 -22.89 16.90 18.01
CA LEU A 330 -21.82 17.49 17.20
C LEU A 330 -21.74 16.82 15.82
N ALA A 331 -21.78 15.49 15.75
CA ALA A 331 -21.72 14.74 14.49
C ALA A 331 -22.81 15.14 13.49
N HIS A 332 -24.00 15.54 13.98
CA HIS A 332 -25.08 16.00 13.12
C HIS A 332 -24.79 17.36 12.45
N ARG A 333 -24.20 18.31 13.19
CA ARG A 333 -24.04 19.71 12.72
C ARG A 333 -22.62 20.13 12.33
N GLU A 334 -21.63 19.28 12.56
CA GLU A 334 -20.22 19.65 12.38
C GLU A 334 -19.89 19.93 10.92
N THR A 335 -19.32 21.10 10.66
CA THR A 335 -18.98 21.58 9.32
C THR A 335 -17.52 21.28 8.95
N ASP A 336 -16.63 21.16 9.92
CA ASP A 336 -15.22 20.83 9.69
C ASP A 336 -15.00 19.32 9.52
N ILE A 337 -14.48 18.95 8.36
CA ILE A 337 -14.28 17.55 7.98
C ILE A 337 -13.19 16.83 8.80
N GLN A 338 -12.22 17.53 9.38
CA GLN A 338 -11.22 16.90 10.26
C GLN A 338 -11.81 16.60 11.64
N VAL A 339 -12.79 17.39 12.10
CA VAL A 339 -13.56 17.05 13.29
C VAL A 339 -14.46 15.84 13.01
N ARG A 340 -15.14 15.80 11.85
CA ARG A 340 -15.92 14.62 11.42
C ARG A 340 -15.07 13.35 11.31
N SER A 341 -13.85 13.46 10.79
CA SER A 341 -12.89 12.35 10.74
C SER A 341 -12.50 11.83 12.13
N GLN A 342 -12.28 12.73 13.09
CA GLN A 342 -11.99 12.35 14.47
C GLN A 342 -13.25 11.78 15.19
N LEU A 343 -14.45 12.26 14.87
CA LEU A 343 -15.70 11.67 15.34
C LEU A 343 -15.86 10.22 14.84
N ALA A 344 -15.56 9.94 13.57
CA ALA A 344 -15.53 8.57 13.04
C ALA A 344 -14.47 7.70 13.75
N SER A 345 -13.31 8.28 14.07
CA SER A 345 -12.27 7.60 14.84
C SER A 345 -12.73 7.27 16.26
N THR A 346 -13.38 8.22 16.92
CA THR A 346 -13.92 8.08 18.28
C THR A 346 -15.11 7.11 18.32
N ALA A 347 -15.95 7.08 17.29
CA ALA A 347 -17.08 6.16 17.18
C ALA A 347 -16.64 4.68 17.29
N ARG A 348 -15.45 4.32 16.78
CA ARG A 348 -14.85 2.99 16.95
C ARG A 348 -14.47 2.65 18.39
N ARG A 349 -14.16 3.67 19.19
CA ARG A 349 -13.57 3.48 20.51
C ARG A 349 -14.61 3.42 21.62
N ILE A 350 -15.87 3.73 21.34
CA ILE A 350 -16.94 3.82 22.33
C ILE A 350 -18.00 2.73 22.10
N LYS A 351 -19.05 2.69 22.93
CA LYS A 351 -20.06 1.62 22.85
C LYS A 351 -20.82 1.68 21.53
N ALA A 352 -21.23 0.51 21.01
CA ALA A 352 -21.92 0.36 19.73
C ALA A 352 -23.13 1.29 19.59
N THR A 353 -24.00 1.38 20.60
CA THR A 353 -25.16 2.29 20.62
C THR A 353 -24.81 3.74 20.27
N THR A 354 -23.75 4.29 20.89
CA THR A 354 -23.33 5.67 20.67
C THR A 354 -22.48 5.81 19.41
N GLY A 355 -21.58 4.85 19.15
CA GLY A 355 -20.71 4.83 17.98
C GLY A 355 -21.47 4.75 16.66
N LEU A 356 -22.48 3.87 16.58
CA LEU A 356 -23.34 3.76 15.40
C LEU A 356 -24.23 5.00 15.23
N GLN A 357 -24.71 5.63 16.31
CA GLN A 357 -25.45 6.89 16.22
C GLN A 357 -24.60 8.05 15.70
N ILE A 358 -23.35 8.17 16.16
CA ILE A 358 -22.39 9.14 15.61
C ILE A 358 -22.21 8.86 14.11
N THR A 359 -21.98 7.60 13.75
CA THR A 359 -21.73 7.21 12.36
C THR A 359 -22.95 7.48 11.47
N ARG A 360 -24.17 7.21 11.95
CA ARG A 360 -25.44 7.56 11.27
C ARG A 360 -25.51 9.05 10.94
N ASN A 361 -25.19 9.89 11.93
CA ASN A 361 -25.21 11.35 11.76
C ASN A 361 -24.13 11.83 10.78
N LEU A 362 -22.96 11.19 10.78
CA LEU A 362 -21.89 11.50 9.83
C LEU A 362 -22.21 11.06 8.39
N LEU A 363 -22.93 9.95 8.21
CA LEU A 363 -23.33 9.46 6.88
C LEU A 363 -24.27 10.42 6.14
N ALA A 364 -24.99 11.27 6.86
CA ALA A 364 -25.84 12.33 6.29
C ALA A 364 -25.05 13.47 5.63
N HIS A 365 -23.73 13.56 5.84
CA HIS A 365 -22.86 14.55 5.20
C HIS A 365 -22.46 14.09 3.80
N SER A 366 -23.42 14.07 2.87
CA SER A 366 -23.23 13.57 1.50
C SER A 366 -22.05 14.19 0.74
N GLN A 367 -21.62 15.41 1.11
CA GLN A 367 -20.42 16.05 0.56
C GLN A 367 -19.12 15.26 0.80
N ASP A 368 -19.08 14.42 1.84
CA ASP A 368 -17.92 13.62 2.20
C ASP A 368 -17.75 12.37 1.33
N ALA A 369 -18.72 12.07 0.44
CA ALA A 369 -18.65 10.91 -0.47
C ALA A 369 -17.41 10.89 -1.37
N LYS A 370 -16.85 12.06 -1.69
CA LYS A 370 -15.65 12.22 -2.53
C LYS A 370 -14.39 12.55 -1.73
N ASP A 371 -14.50 12.68 -0.41
CA ASP A 371 -13.35 12.97 0.43
C ASP A 371 -12.36 11.79 0.43
N PRO A 372 -11.03 12.03 0.43
CA PRO A 372 -10.04 10.97 0.32
C PRO A 372 -10.08 9.92 1.45
N HIS A 373 -10.50 10.30 2.67
CA HIS A 373 -10.46 9.40 3.82
C HIS A 373 -11.84 9.05 4.40
N MET A 374 -12.81 9.98 4.38
CA MET A 374 -14.07 9.83 5.11
C MET A 374 -14.85 8.54 4.78
N PRO A 375 -15.00 8.11 3.53
CA PRO A 375 -15.71 6.85 3.22
C PRO A 375 -15.13 5.63 3.95
N LEU A 376 -13.80 5.55 4.08
CA LEU A 376 -13.13 4.46 4.79
C LEU A 376 -13.13 4.67 6.31
N MET A 377 -12.98 5.91 6.79
CA MET A 377 -13.13 6.19 8.23
C MET A 377 -14.49 5.76 8.77
N LEU A 378 -15.56 6.05 8.02
CA LEU A 378 -16.92 5.64 8.37
C LEU A 378 -17.11 4.13 8.22
N TRP A 379 -16.51 3.51 7.20
CA TRP A 379 -16.50 2.04 7.11
C TRP A 379 -15.88 1.39 8.35
N TRP A 380 -14.69 1.85 8.77
CA TRP A 380 -14.03 1.29 9.95
C TRP A 380 -14.81 1.59 11.24
N ALA A 381 -15.58 2.68 11.29
CA ALA A 381 -16.51 2.97 12.38
C ALA A 381 -17.65 1.95 12.48
N VAL A 382 -18.28 1.59 11.35
CA VAL A 382 -19.33 0.57 11.31
C VAL A 382 -18.75 -0.83 11.58
N GLU A 383 -17.62 -1.15 10.97
CA GLU A 383 -17.01 -2.49 11.02
C GLU A 383 -16.65 -2.92 12.44
N GLU A 384 -16.12 -2.00 13.25
CA GLU A 384 -15.80 -2.25 14.67
C GLU A 384 -17.00 -2.74 15.48
N HIS A 385 -18.21 -2.32 15.10
CA HIS A 385 -19.45 -2.69 15.78
C HIS A 385 -20.17 -3.87 15.15
N ALA A 386 -19.61 -4.50 14.12
CA ALA A 386 -20.28 -5.56 13.36
C ALA A 386 -20.47 -6.88 14.13
N GLU A 387 -19.88 -7.05 15.32
CA GLU A 387 -20.23 -8.17 16.22
C GLU A 387 -21.41 -7.87 17.14
N HIS A 388 -21.80 -6.60 17.29
CA HIS A 388 -22.94 -6.17 18.10
C HIS A 388 -24.22 -6.20 17.25
N TRP A 389 -24.70 -7.40 16.92
CA TRP A 389 -25.76 -7.59 15.92
C TRP A 389 -27.05 -6.82 16.23
N ASP A 390 -27.51 -6.80 17.49
CA ASP A 390 -28.75 -6.10 17.86
C ASP A 390 -28.63 -4.58 17.61
N ASP A 391 -27.50 -3.97 17.95
CA ASP A 391 -27.22 -2.56 17.68
C ASP A 391 -27.08 -2.29 16.17
N MET A 392 -26.43 -3.20 15.44
CA MET A 392 -26.31 -3.12 13.98
C MET A 392 -27.68 -3.22 13.30
N LEU A 393 -28.54 -4.10 13.77
CA LEU A 393 -29.89 -4.28 13.26
C LEU A 393 -30.73 -3.02 13.50
N ALA A 394 -30.65 -2.42 14.69
CA ALA A 394 -31.28 -1.15 14.99
C ALA A 394 -30.76 -0.01 14.09
N PHE A 395 -29.47 0.02 13.80
CA PHE A 395 -28.86 0.97 12.87
C PHE A 395 -29.38 0.79 11.43
N LEU A 396 -29.50 -0.45 10.95
CA LEU A 396 -29.99 -0.78 9.60
C LEU A 396 -31.51 -0.61 9.42
N ALA A 397 -32.27 -0.63 10.53
CA ALA A 397 -33.71 -0.46 10.52
C ALA A 397 -34.16 0.99 10.23
N ASP A 398 -33.25 1.98 10.29
CA ASP A 398 -33.52 3.34 9.83
C ASP A 398 -33.59 3.36 8.30
N GLU A 399 -34.80 3.42 7.73
CA GLU A 399 -35.00 3.46 6.28
C GLU A 399 -34.26 4.62 5.60
N SER A 400 -34.17 5.78 6.27
CA SER A 400 -33.51 6.97 5.72
C SER A 400 -32.00 6.81 5.56
N LEU A 401 -31.38 5.86 6.27
CA LEU A 401 -29.96 5.52 6.11
C LEU A 401 -29.67 4.98 4.71
N TRP A 402 -30.61 4.24 4.11
CA TRP A 402 -30.42 3.59 2.82
C TRP A 402 -30.38 4.58 1.66
N ASP A 403 -31.01 5.75 1.84
CA ASP A 403 -30.99 6.85 0.87
C ASP A 403 -29.67 7.65 0.90
N GLU A 404 -28.84 7.48 1.94
CA GLU A 404 -27.58 8.21 2.08
C GLU A 404 -26.53 7.67 1.07
N PRO A 405 -26.00 8.52 0.16
CA PRO A 405 -25.06 8.06 -0.88
C PRO A 405 -23.78 7.43 -0.31
N LEU A 406 -23.31 7.93 0.83
CA LEU A 406 -22.15 7.37 1.54
C LEU A 406 -22.44 5.96 2.07
N PHE A 407 -23.63 5.73 2.63
CA PHE A 407 -24.01 4.41 3.13
C PHE A 407 -24.10 3.41 1.98
N ALA A 408 -24.86 3.75 0.93
CA ALA A 408 -25.06 2.89 -0.23
C ALA A 408 -23.74 2.52 -0.92
N SER A 409 -22.83 3.49 -1.12
CA SER A 409 -21.59 3.26 -1.88
C SER A 409 -20.42 2.74 -1.05
N ALA A 410 -20.28 3.17 0.21
CA ALA A 410 -19.11 2.88 1.03
C ALA A 410 -19.36 1.82 2.11
N ILE A 411 -20.56 1.76 2.70
CA ILE A 411 -20.85 0.95 3.88
C ILE A 411 -21.56 -0.34 3.51
N ALA A 412 -22.74 -0.26 2.90
CA ALA A 412 -23.61 -1.39 2.59
C ALA A 412 -22.88 -2.58 1.90
N PRO A 413 -22.16 -2.39 0.77
CA PRO A 413 -21.46 -3.50 0.13
C PRO A 413 -20.31 -4.07 0.98
N ARG A 414 -19.63 -3.25 1.78
CA ARG A 414 -18.55 -3.72 2.67
C ARG A 414 -19.10 -4.49 3.86
N LEU A 415 -20.24 -4.09 4.39
CA LEU A 415 -20.90 -4.77 5.51
C LEU A 415 -21.34 -6.17 5.09
N LEU A 416 -21.99 -6.30 3.93
CA LEU A 416 -22.37 -7.62 3.41
C LEU A 416 -21.13 -8.46 3.08
N ARG A 417 -20.09 -7.85 2.49
CA ARG A 417 -18.80 -8.52 2.25
C ARG A 417 -18.19 -9.06 3.54
N ARG A 418 -18.24 -8.30 4.62
CA ARG A 418 -17.64 -8.64 5.92
C ARG A 418 -18.28 -9.90 6.48
N TYR A 419 -19.60 -9.91 6.63
CA TYR A 419 -20.32 -11.07 7.17
C TYR A 419 -20.15 -12.29 6.26
N ALA A 420 -20.22 -12.11 4.94
CA ALA A 420 -20.00 -13.20 4.01
C ALA A 420 -18.58 -13.80 4.07
N ALA A 421 -17.56 -12.96 4.29
CA ALA A 421 -16.15 -13.39 4.29
C ALA A 421 -15.80 -14.34 5.44
N THR A 422 -16.57 -14.33 6.54
CA THR A 422 -16.37 -15.29 7.64
C THR A 422 -16.74 -16.71 7.22
N GLY A 423 -17.75 -16.84 6.34
CA GLY A 423 -18.31 -18.13 5.90
C GLY A 423 -19.10 -18.88 6.98
N GLY A 424 -19.31 -18.27 8.16
CA GLY A 424 -20.06 -18.89 9.25
C GLY A 424 -21.57 -18.82 9.02
N ALA A 425 -22.30 -19.87 9.42
CA ALA A 425 -23.75 -19.94 9.20
C ALA A 425 -24.51 -18.73 9.80
N ALA A 426 -24.14 -18.30 11.00
CA ALA A 426 -24.74 -17.13 11.64
C ALA A 426 -24.53 -15.84 10.83
N ASP A 427 -23.33 -15.61 10.31
CA ASP A 427 -23.03 -14.40 9.51
C ASP A 427 -23.67 -14.44 8.13
N LEU A 428 -23.82 -15.63 7.54
CA LEU A 428 -24.60 -15.80 6.32
C LEU A 428 -26.08 -15.50 6.57
N GLU A 429 -26.64 -15.85 7.73
CA GLU A 429 -28.01 -15.44 8.07
C GLU A 429 -28.11 -13.92 8.27
N ARG A 430 -27.11 -13.28 8.89
CA ARG A 430 -27.04 -11.81 8.96
C ARG A 430 -27.06 -11.18 7.56
N CYS A 431 -26.40 -11.80 6.57
CA CYS A 431 -26.49 -11.35 5.18
C CYS A 431 -27.93 -11.44 4.63
N SER A 432 -28.67 -12.51 4.96
CA SER A 432 -30.08 -12.66 4.60
C SER A 432 -30.92 -11.54 5.18
N GLU A 433 -30.73 -11.25 6.47
CA GLU A 433 -31.45 -10.19 7.18
C GLU A 433 -31.19 -8.81 6.57
N ILE A 434 -29.94 -8.48 6.25
CA ILE A 434 -29.58 -7.22 5.57
C ILE A 434 -30.29 -7.09 4.22
N LEU A 435 -30.34 -8.16 3.42
CA LEU A 435 -31.01 -8.15 2.12
C LEU A 435 -32.53 -8.01 2.24
N ASN A 436 -33.12 -8.49 3.34
CA ASN A 436 -34.55 -8.38 3.61
C ASN A 436 -34.94 -6.96 4.08
N ILE A 437 -34.06 -6.30 4.86
CA ILE A 437 -34.29 -4.94 5.37
C ILE A 437 -34.05 -3.89 4.27
N CYS A 438 -33.20 -4.19 3.28
CA CYS A 438 -32.92 -3.31 2.15
C CYS A 438 -34.23 -2.88 1.44
N PRO A 439 -34.63 -1.59 1.50
CA PRO A 439 -35.97 -1.15 1.11
C PRO A 439 -36.16 -1.09 -0.42
N THR A 440 -35.09 -0.82 -1.17
CA THR A 440 -35.16 -0.59 -2.62
C THR A 440 -34.51 -1.73 -3.41
N ALA A 441 -35.18 -2.12 -4.51
CA ALA A 441 -34.65 -3.13 -5.43
C ALA A 441 -33.35 -2.69 -6.12
N GLU A 442 -33.13 -1.37 -6.26
CA GLU A 442 -31.96 -0.77 -6.90
C GLU A 442 -30.66 -0.90 -6.07
N LEU A 443 -30.77 -0.97 -4.74
CA LEU A 443 -29.62 -1.15 -3.84
C LEU A 443 -29.18 -2.61 -3.70
N LYS A 444 -30.08 -3.57 -3.97
CA LYS A 444 -29.77 -5.01 -3.89
C LYS A 444 -28.57 -5.41 -4.77
N PRO A 445 -28.44 -4.97 -6.04
CA PRO A 445 -27.23 -5.18 -6.82
C PRO A 445 -25.93 -4.70 -6.17
N ILE A 446 -25.97 -3.53 -5.50
CA ILE A 446 -24.80 -2.96 -4.83
C ILE A 446 -24.41 -3.82 -3.64
N LEU A 447 -25.37 -4.20 -2.79
CA LEU A 447 -25.17 -5.13 -1.68
C LEU A 447 -24.55 -6.45 -2.18
N LEU A 448 -25.15 -7.06 -3.20
CA LEU A 448 -24.72 -8.35 -3.74
C LEU A 448 -23.34 -8.30 -4.42
N SER A 449 -22.90 -7.12 -4.87
CA SER A 449 -21.51 -6.93 -5.30
C SER A 449 -20.52 -7.19 -4.15
N GLY A 450 -20.90 -6.83 -2.91
CA GLY A 450 -20.13 -7.11 -1.69
C GLY A 450 -20.03 -8.60 -1.39
N LEU A 451 -21.16 -9.30 -1.47
CA LEU A 451 -21.24 -10.76 -1.33
C LEU A 451 -20.36 -11.48 -2.35
N ASN A 452 -20.44 -11.09 -3.62
CA ASN A 452 -19.60 -11.63 -4.70
C ASN A 452 -18.10 -11.42 -4.40
N ARG A 453 -17.74 -10.22 -3.90
CA ARG A 453 -16.35 -9.88 -3.58
C ARG A 453 -15.81 -10.62 -2.36
N ALA A 454 -16.67 -11.09 -1.44
CA ALA A 454 -16.27 -11.91 -0.31
C ALA A 454 -15.78 -13.31 -0.72
N PHE A 455 -16.35 -13.82 -1.81
CA PHE A 455 -16.08 -15.17 -2.30
C PHE A 455 -15.19 -15.21 -3.55
N GLN A 456 -14.69 -14.06 -4.00
CA GLN A 456 -13.78 -14.02 -5.14
C GLN A 456 -12.52 -14.84 -4.83
N GLY A 457 -12.25 -15.87 -5.64
CA GLY A 457 -11.13 -16.79 -5.43
C GLY A 457 -11.32 -17.78 -4.28
N ARG A 458 -12.56 -18.01 -3.82
CA ARG A 458 -12.90 -18.94 -2.75
C ARG A 458 -14.12 -19.78 -3.12
N ILE A 459 -14.18 -21.00 -2.60
CA ILE A 459 -15.39 -21.82 -2.65
C ILE A 459 -16.46 -21.16 -1.76
N ILE A 460 -17.67 -21.01 -2.32
CA ILE A 460 -18.82 -20.47 -1.60
C ILE A 460 -19.36 -21.57 -0.67
N PRO A 461 -19.46 -21.32 0.65
CA PRO A 461 -20.07 -22.29 1.56
C PRO A 461 -21.56 -22.45 1.23
N PRO A 462 -22.22 -23.53 1.69
CA PRO A 462 -23.66 -23.66 1.56
C PRO A 462 -24.37 -22.41 2.11
N LEU A 463 -25.10 -21.72 1.24
CA LEU A 463 -25.80 -20.48 1.59
C LEU A 463 -27.18 -20.80 2.19
N PRO A 464 -27.70 -19.99 3.13
CA PRO A 464 -29.09 -20.03 3.53
C PRO A 464 -30.07 -19.93 2.35
N PRO A 465 -31.26 -20.57 2.41
CA PRO A 465 -32.24 -20.54 1.31
C PRO A 465 -32.64 -19.14 0.85
N SER A 466 -32.74 -18.19 1.78
CA SER A 466 -33.00 -16.77 1.54
C SER A 466 -31.89 -16.12 0.71
N LEU A 467 -30.61 -16.32 1.08
CA LEU A 467 -29.46 -15.87 0.27
C LEU A 467 -29.42 -16.53 -1.09
N GLN A 468 -29.69 -17.85 -1.17
CA GLN A 468 -29.75 -18.55 -2.45
C GLN A 468 -30.80 -17.93 -3.36
N THR A 469 -31.97 -17.58 -2.82
CA THR A 469 -33.07 -16.95 -3.56
C THR A 469 -32.68 -15.56 -4.04
N ALA A 470 -32.25 -14.68 -3.13
CA ALA A 470 -31.86 -13.31 -3.47
C ALA A 470 -30.73 -13.28 -4.52
N LEU A 471 -29.80 -14.23 -4.42
CA LEU A 471 -28.75 -14.36 -5.41
C LEU A 471 -29.25 -14.93 -6.74
N SER A 472 -30.21 -15.84 -6.74
CA SER A 472 -30.84 -16.35 -7.97
C SER A 472 -31.55 -15.24 -8.73
N GLU A 473 -32.29 -14.37 -8.05
CA GLU A 473 -32.96 -13.20 -8.64
C GLU A 473 -31.95 -12.22 -9.23
N PHE A 474 -30.90 -11.90 -8.46
CA PHE A 474 -29.81 -11.05 -8.96
C PHE A 474 -29.09 -11.64 -10.16
N ARG A 475 -28.85 -12.95 -10.17
CA ARG A 475 -28.26 -13.65 -11.31
C ARG A 475 -29.15 -13.53 -12.54
N ALA A 476 -30.46 -13.75 -12.39
CA ALA A 476 -31.41 -13.63 -13.50
C ALA A 476 -31.42 -12.22 -14.11
N ALA A 477 -31.32 -11.19 -13.26
CA ALA A 477 -31.26 -9.78 -13.69
C ALA A 477 -29.91 -9.39 -14.32
N SER A 478 -28.81 -10.08 -13.95
CA SER A 478 -27.43 -9.72 -14.35
C SER A 478 -26.95 -10.40 -15.64
N GLY A 479 -27.84 -11.09 -16.37
CA GLY A 479 -27.53 -11.73 -17.63
C GLY A 479 -26.35 -12.71 -17.53
N VAL A 480 -25.28 -12.47 -18.29
CA VAL A 480 -24.10 -13.34 -18.33
C VAL A 480 -23.26 -13.27 -17.06
N TYR A 481 -23.19 -12.11 -16.40
CA TYR A 481 -22.50 -11.99 -15.10
C TYR A 481 -23.20 -12.80 -14.01
N GLY A 482 -24.53 -12.91 -14.08
CA GLY A 482 -25.30 -13.79 -13.21
C GLY A 482 -25.02 -15.27 -13.45
N LEU A 483 -24.89 -15.67 -14.72
CA LEU A 483 -24.50 -17.04 -15.08
C LEU A 483 -23.07 -17.36 -14.62
N ALA A 484 -22.12 -16.43 -14.80
CA ALA A 484 -20.75 -16.57 -14.32
C ALA A 484 -20.68 -16.75 -12.80
N LEU A 485 -21.49 -16.00 -12.05
CA LEU A 485 -21.62 -16.17 -10.61
C LEU A 485 -22.22 -17.54 -10.24
N GLY A 486 -23.26 -17.99 -10.95
CA GLY A 486 -23.82 -19.32 -10.74
C GLY A 486 -22.83 -20.45 -11.05
N VAL A 487 -21.95 -20.27 -12.03
CA VAL A 487 -20.81 -21.18 -12.29
C VAL A 487 -19.88 -21.23 -11.09
N ARG A 488 -19.46 -20.06 -10.57
CA ARG A 488 -18.60 -19.92 -9.36
C ARG A 488 -19.19 -20.58 -8.11
N GLN A 489 -20.51 -20.75 -8.09
CA GLN A 489 -21.26 -21.42 -7.02
C GLN A 489 -21.49 -22.91 -7.22
N ALA A 490 -20.95 -23.48 -8.30
CA ALA A 490 -21.22 -24.85 -8.70
C ALA A 490 -22.72 -25.18 -8.88
N GLU A 491 -23.55 -24.20 -9.28
CA GLU A 491 -24.97 -24.42 -9.51
C GLU A 491 -25.20 -25.09 -10.87
N ALA A 492 -25.85 -26.26 -10.87
CA ALA A 492 -25.90 -27.16 -12.02
C ALA A 492 -26.56 -26.55 -13.27
N ASN A 493 -27.63 -25.75 -13.13
CA ASN A 493 -28.32 -25.14 -14.26
C ASN A 493 -27.49 -24.01 -14.88
N SER A 494 -26.89 -23.17 -14.03
CA SER A 494 -25.98 -22.11 -14.44
C SER A 494 -24.77 -22.69 -15.15
N GLN A 495 -24.18 -23.78 -14.63
CA GLN A 495 -23.08 -24.48 -15.29
C GLN A 495 -23.47 -25.02 -16.68
N LYS A 496 -24.64 -25.65 -16.81
CA LYS A 496 -25.13 -26.11 -18.13
C LYS A 496 -25.39 -24.95 -19.10
N SER A 497 -26.10 -23.92 -18.65
CA SER A 497 -26.46 -22.76 -19.47
C SER A 497 -25.23 -21.95 -19.89
N ALA A 498 -24.31 -21.70 -18.95
CA ALA A 498 -23.02 -21.05 -19.21
C ALA A 498 -22.18 -21.86 -20.20
N LEU A 499 -22.14 -23.19 -20.08
CA LEU A 499 -21.38 -24.03 -21.01
C LEU A 499 -21.96 -23.97 -22.43
N ALA A 500 -23.29 -24.01 -22.55
CA ALA A 500 -23.97 -23.86 -23.84
C ALA A 500 -23.65 -22.50 -24.49
N LYS A 501 -23.75 -21.41 -23.72
CA LYS A 501 -23.41 -20.05 -24.19
C LYS A 501 -21.94 -19.89 -24.56
N LEU A 502 -21.02 -20.42 -23.75
CA LEU A 502 -19.58 -20.39 -24.03
C LEU A 502 -19.25 -21.09 -25.37
N SER A 503 -19.91 -22.21 -25.65
CA SER A 503 -19.72 -22.99 -26.88
C SER A 503 -20.37 -22.35 -28.12
N SER A 504 -21.37 -21.49 -27.94
CA SER A 504 -22.15 -20.90 -29.04
C SER A 504 -21.47 -19.66 -29.63
N SER A 505 -21.19 -19.68 -30.93
CA SER A 505 -20.66 -18.52 -31.67
C SER A 505 -21.67 -17.37 -31.79
N ALA A 506 -22.95 -17.60 -31.49
CA ALA A 506 -23.97 -16.54 -31.44
C ALA A 506 -23.93 -15.72 -30.15
N THR A 507 -23.22 -16.19 -29.11
CA THR A 507 -23.05 -15.43 -27.86
C THR A 507 -21.97 -14.37 -28.07
N PRO A 508 -22.17 -13.12 -27.62
CA PRO A 508 -21.15 -12.07 -27.70
C PRO A 508 -19.79 -12.50 -27.15
N THR A 509 -18.70 -12.05 -27.77
CA THR A 509 -17.34 -12.45 -27.39
C THR A 509 -17.02 -12.12 -25.93
N ASP A 510 -17.42 -10.94 -25.45
CA ASP A 510 -17.15 -10.49 -24.08
C ASP A 510 -17.87 -11.38 -23.05
N ASP A 511 -19.11 -11.77 -23.35
CA ASP A 511 -19.88 -12.72 -22.54
C ASP A 511 -19.18 -14.08 -22.47
N ARG A 512 -18.66 -14.58 -23.60
CA ARG A 512 -17.92 -15.84 -23.65
C ARG A 512 -16.60 -15.74 -22.88
N ILE A 513 -15.94 -14.58 -22.88
CA ILE A 513 -14.75 -14.31 -22.08
C ILE A 513 -15.07 -14.41 -20.58
N GLU A 514 -16.14 -13.75 -20.12
CA GLU A 514 -16.54 -13.80 -18.70
C GLU A 514 -16.88 -15.24 -18.27
N LEU A 515 -17.63 -15.98 -19.10
CA LEU A 515 -17.97 -17.38 -18.80
C LEU A 515 -16.74 -18.30 -18.81
N ALA A 516 -15.79 -18.09 -19.74
CA ALA A 516 -14.54 -18.85 -19.76
C ALA A 516 -13.72 -18.61 -18.49
N SER A 517 -13.65 -17.34 -18.03
CA SER A 517 -13.02 -16.97 -16.77
C SER A 517 -13.67 -17.67 -15.57
N ALA A 518 -15.01 -17.63 -15.48
CA ALA A 518 -15.75 -18.28 -14.40
C ALA A 518 -15.57 -19.81 -14.35
N PHE A 519 -15.41 -20.48 -15.50
CA PHE A 519 -15.07 -21.90 -15.51
C PHE A 519 -13.61 -22.16 -15.11
N GLY A 520 -12.70 -21.24 -15.42
CA GLY A 520 -11.33 -21.24 -14.90
C GLY A 520 -11.26 -21.07 -13.39
N ASP A 521 -12.21 -20.37 -12.78
CA ASP A 521 -12.27 -20.21 -11.32
C ASP A 521 -12.72 -21.48 -10.59
N THR A 522 -13.49 -22.37 -11.26
CA THR A 522 -14.14 -23.52 -10.62
C THR A 522 -13.63 -24.88 -11.05
N ALA A 523 -12.85 -24.95 -12.13
CA ALA A 523 -12.39 -26.20 -12.73
C ALA A 523 -13.55 -27.18 -13.05
N TYR A 524 -14.73 -26.68 -13.43
CA TYR A 524 -15.88 -27.52 -13.79
C TYR A 524 -15.54 -28.45 -14.96
N ARG A 525 -15.32 -29.75 -14.67
CA ARG A 525 -14.73 -30.74 -15.61
C ARG A 525 -15.36 -30.74 -17.02
N PRO A 526 -16.70 -30.67 -17.20
CA PRO A 526 -17.30 -30.66 -18.54
C PRO A 526 -16.92 -29.46 -19.40
N ALA A 527 -16.51 -28.33 -18.80
CA ALA A 527 -16.06 -27.15 -19.55
C ALA A 527 -14.65 -27.31 -20.16
N ALA A 528 -13.83 -28.26 -19.67
CA ALA A 528 -12.46 -28.46 -20.15
C ALA A 528 -12.40 -28.68 -21.67
N THR A 529 -13.28 -29.50 -22.23
CA THR A 529 -13.32 -29.80 -23.67
C THR A 529 -13.67 -28.57 -24.51
N VAL A 530 -14.62 -27.75 -24.03
CA VAL A 530 -15.02 -26.52 -24.72
C VAL A 530 -13.90 -25.49 -24.66
N LEU A 531 -13.32 -25.27 -23.48
CA LEU A 531 -12.18 -24.37 -23.29
C LEU A 531 -10.98 -24.80 -24.14
N LEU A 532 -10.67 -26.10 -24.18
CA LEU A 532 -9.59 -26.63 -25.01
C LEU A 532 -9.84 -26.39 -26.50
N THR A 533 -11.07 -26.60 -26.96
CA THR A 533 -11.46 -26.31 -28.34
C THR A 533 -11.29 -24.82 -28.68
N LEU A 534 -11.69 -23.92 -27.76
CA LEU A 534 -11.52 -22.47 -27.94
C LEU A 534 -10.05 -22.04 -27.90
N ALA A 535 -9.25 -22.67 -27.05
CA ALA A 535 -7.83 -22.40 -26.89
C ALA A 535 -7.01 -22.84 -28.11
N THR A 536 -7.39 -23.93 -28.79
CA THR A 536 -6.59 -24.56 -29.84
C THR A 536 -7.20 -24.48 -31.24
N ARG A 537 -8.27 -23.73 -31.45
CA ARG A 537 -8.82 -23.44 -32.79
C ARG A 537 -8.38 -22.06 -33.25
N ARG A 538 -8.17 -21.85 -34.56
CA ARG A 538 -8.07 -20.50 -35.13
C ARG A 538 -9.37 -19.75 -34.83
N SER A 539 -9.24 -18.62 -34.14
CA SER A 539 -10.35 -17.81 -33.66
C SER A 539 -10.20 -16.38 -34.18
N ASP A 540 -11.33 -15.78 -34.57
CA ASP A 540 -11.38 -14.35 -34.92
C ASP A 540 -11.30 -13.44 -33.68
N SER A 541 -11.34 -14.04 -32.47
CA SER A 541 -11.10 -13.36 -31.20
C SER A 541 -9.89 -13.95 -30.47
N PRO A 542 -8.71 -13.31 -30.59
CA PRO A 542 -7.53 -13.62 -29.78
C PRO A 542 -7.78 -13.46 -28.28
N ALA A 543 -8.61 -12.50 -27.88
CA ALA A 543 -8.91 -12.27 -26.46
C ALA A 543 -9.60 -13.48 -25.81
N LEU A 544 -10.61 -14.05 -26.48
CA LEU A 544 -11.30 -15.26 -26.00
C LEU A 544 -10.37 -16.47 -25.97
N GLN A 545 -9.54 -16.63 -27.00
CA GLN A 545 -8.57 -17.73 -27.06
C GLN A 545 -7.55 -17.64 -25.91
N ARG A 546 -7.05 -16.45 -25.60
CA ARG A 546 -6.14 -16.19 -24.47
C ARG A 546 -6.77 -16.52 -23.11
N VAL A 547 -8.03 -16.12 -22.91
CA VAL A 547 -8.77 -16.41 -21.68
C VAL A 547 -9.03 -17.91 -21.55
N ALA A 548 -9.40 -18.58 -22.65
CA ALA A 548 -9.58 -20.04 -22.65
C ALA A 548 -8.27 -20.78 -22.32
N LEU A 549 -7.14 -20.37 -22.88
CA LEU A 549 -5.81 -20.89 -22.52
C LEU A 549 -5.53 -20.72 -21.03
N THR A 550 -5.80 -19.55 -20.47
CA THR A 550 -5.54 -19.25 -19.06
C THR A 550 -6.47 -20.06 -18.14
N ALA A 551 -7.76 -20.12 -18.46
CA ALA A 551 -8.77 -20.85 -17.68
C ALA A 551 -8.48 -22.36 -17.60
N LEU A 552 -7.89 -22.93 -18.65
CA LEU A 552 -7.46 -24.33 -18.66
C LEU A 552 -6.44 -24.66 -17.55
N ALA A 553 -5.72 -23.66 -17.02
CA ALA A 553 -4.75 -23.88 -15.96
C ALA A 553 -5.36 -24.51 -14.70
N ALA A 554 -6.64 -24.28 -14.42
CA ALA A 554 -7.34 -24.82 -13.24
C ALA A 554 -7.61 -26.33 -13.30
N TYR A 555 -7.56 -26.94 -14.49
CA TYR A 555 -7.87 -28.35 -14.72
C TYR A 555 -6.64 -29.25 -14.53
N ASP A 556 -6.84 -30.56 -14.34
CA ASP A 556 -5.77 -31.53 -14.04
C ASP A 556 -5.51 -32.56 -15.15
N ASP A 557 -6.25 -32.52 -16.27
CA ASP A 557 -6.15 -33.53 -17.34
C ASP A 557 -4.82 -33.39 -18.13
N PRO A 558 -3.94 -34.40 -18.16
CA PRO A 558 -2.69 -34.37 -18.93
C PRO A 558 -2.88 -34.13 -20.43
N LYS A 559 -4.04 -34.51 -21.00
CA LYS A 559 -4.35 -34.32 -22.44
C LYS A 559 -4.44 -32.85 -22.82
N ILE A 560 -4.77 -31.96 -21.87
CA ILE A 560 -4.82 -30.51 -22.11
C ILE A 560 -3.43 -30.04 -22.54
N GLY A 561 -2.39 -30.35 -21.76
CA GLY A 561 -1.01 -29.94 -22.07
C GLY A 561 -0.53 -30.51 -23.41
N GLN A 562 -0.77 -31.80 -23.65
CA GLN A 562 -0.42 -32.45 -24.92
C GLN A 562 -1.10 -31.78 -26.13
N THR A 563 -2.38 -31.41 -25.99
CA THR A 563 -3.16 -30.78 -27.06
C THR A 563 -2.69 -29.35 -27.31
N ILE A 564 -2.44 -28.56 -26.27
CA ILE A 564 -1.87 -27.21 -26.42
C ILE A 564 -0.52 -27.27 -27.14
N CYS A 565 0.38 -28.17 -26.74
CA CYS A 565 1.67 -28.39 -27.42
C CYS A 565 1.50 -28.73 -28.91
N LYS A 566 0.60 -29.67 -29.23
CA LYS A 566 0.31 -30.07 -30.62
C LYS A 566 -0.13 -28.91 -31.51
N TYR A 567 -0.91 -27.97 -30.97
CA TYR A 567 -1.48 -26.86 -31.72
C TYR A 567 -0.64 -25.56 -31.65
N MET A 568 0.42 -25.54 -30.84
CA MET A 568 1.27 -24.37 -30.60
C MET A 568 1.80 -23.74 -31.90
N ASN A 569 2.25 -24.54 -32.85
CA ASN A 569 2.82 -24.06 -34.12
C ASN A 569 1.80 -23.97 -35.28
N SER A 570 0.50 -24.14 -35.03
CA SER A 570 -0.52 -24.18 -36.10
C SER A 570 -1.66 -23.18 -35.92
N THR A 571 -2.42 -23.31 -34.83
CA THR A 571 -3.65 -22.53 -34.60
C THR A 571 -3.50 -21.51 -33.48
N ILE A 572 -2.45 -21.60 -32.67
CA ILE A 572 -2.09 -20.62 -31.65
C ILE A 572 -1.07 -19.64 -32.27
N SER A 573 -1.52 -18.43 -32.61
CA SER A 573 -0.66 -17.42 -33.27
C SER A 573 0.46 -16.92 -32.34
N GLU A 574 1.59 -16.50 -32.91
CA GLU A 574 2.62 -15.73 -32.19
C GLU A 574 2.12 -14.33 -31.80
N ASP A 575 1.13 -13.83 -32.52
CA ASP A 575 0.53 -12.51 -32.26
C ASP A 575 -0.33 -12.51 -30.99
N TYR A 576 -0.61 -11.29 -30.51
CA TYR A 576 -1.55 -11.03 -29.40
C TYR A 576 -1.21 -11.77 -28.08
N GLY A 577 0.02 -12.27 -27.93
CA GLY A 577 0.50 -12.95 -26.72
C GLY A 577 -0.14 -14.34 -26.47
N LEU A 578 -0.70 -14.98 -27.49
CA LEU A 578 -1.39 -16.28 -27.33
C LEU A 578 -0.43 -17.41 -26.96
N ARG A 579 0.73 -17.50 -27.61
CA ARG A 579 1.75 -18.50 -27.26
C ARG A 579 2.35 -18.27 -25.88
N ASP A 580 2.48 -17.02 -25.45
CA ASP A 580 2.94 -16.72 -24.09
C ASP A 580 1.93 -17.23 -23.06
N ALA A 581 0.64 -16.97 -23.27
CA ALA A 581 -0.42 -17.52 -22.42
C ALA A 581 -0.43 -19.05 -22.41
N ALA A 582 -0.26 -19.68 -23.58
CA ALA A 582 -0.14 -21.13 -23.69
C ALA A 582 1.05 -21.69 -22.91
N CYS A 583 2.23 -21.05 -23.02
CA CYS A 583 3.44 -21.43 -22.27
C CYS A 583 3.23 -21.28 -20.75
N ARG A 584 2.58 -20.20 -20.30
CA ARG A 584 2.24 -20.00 -18.87
C ARG A 584 1.29 -21.05 -18.34
N THR A 585 0.28 -21.43 -19.14
CA THR A 585 -0.63 -22.54 -18.81
C THR A 585 0.12 -23.86 -18.74
N LEU A 586 0.96 -24.18 -19.73
CA LEU A 586 1.76 -25.41 -19.72
C LEU A 586 2.71 -25.49 -18.54
N ALA A 587 3.32 -24.38 -18.12
CA ALA A 587 4.21 -24.35 -16.97
C ALA A 587 3.49 -24.33 -15.62
N SER A 588 2.15 -24.20 -15.58
CA SER A 588 1.40 -24.15 -14.33
C SER A 588 1.32 -25.50 -13.62
N ARG A 589 1.57 -26.62 -14.30
CA ARG A 589 1.60 -27.97 -13.69
C ARG A 589 2.76 -28.79 -14.23
N GLN A 590 3.34 -29.64 -13.38
CA GLN A 590 4.51 -30.44 -13.76
C GLN A 590 4.26 -31.36 -14.97
N PRO A 591 3.17 -32.14 -15.07
CA PRO A 591 2.97 -33.05 -16.22
C PRO A 591 2.85 -32.32 -17.57
N TRP A 592 2.32 -31.10 -17.57
CA TRP A 592 2.22 -30.28 -18.78
C TRP A 592 3.54 -29.58 -19.11
N ALA A 593 4.28 -29.19 -18.07
CA ALA A 593 5.63 -28.66 -18.19
C ALA A 593 6.58 -29.71 -18.78
N GLU A 594 6.41 -30.99 -18.44
CA GLU A 594 7.11 -32.11 -19.06
C GLU A 594 6.80 -32.21 -20.56
N ALA A 595 5.53 -32.07 -20.96
CA ALA A 595 5.14 -32.05 -22.36
C ALA A 595 5.73 -30.85 -23.12
N LEU A 596 5.81 -29.67 -22.49
CA LEU A 596 6.47 -28.50 -23.07
C LEU A 596 7.98 -28.73 -23.25
N LEU A 597 8.64 -29.29 -22.24
CA LEU A 597 10.07 -29.61 -22.32
C LEU A 597 10.37 -30.64 -23.41
N GLU A 598 9.48 -31.60 -23.64
CA GLU A 598 9.62 -32.59 -24.70
C GLU A 598 9.61 -31.95 -26.10
N GLU A 599 8.72 -30.98 -26.33
CA GLU A 599 8.67 -30.22 -27.58
C GLU A 599 9.92 -29.36 -27.80
N LEU A 600 10.49 -28.82 -26.72
CA LEU A 600 11.73 -28.04 -26.75
C LEU A 600 12.96 -28.92 -26.99
N SER A 601 13.08 -30.05 -26.29
CA SER A 601 14.19 -31.00 -26.49
C SER A 601 14.16 -31.64 -27.88
N SER A 602 12.97 -31.78 -28.45
CA SER A 602 12.77 -32.26 -29.83
C SER A 602 12.95 -31.16 -30.88
N TRP A 603 13.34 -29.93 -30.50
CA TRP A 603 13.49 -28.78 -31.39
C TRP A 603 12.22 -28.38 -32.19
N ARG A 604 11.05 -28.87 -31.77
CA ARG A 604 9.75 -28.50 -32.35
C ARG A 604 9.32 -27.12 -31.88
N LEU A 605 9.74 -26.71 -30.69
CA LEU A 605 9.66 -25.34 -30.19
C LEU A 605 11.06 -24.76 -29.99
N LYS A 606 11.21 -23.45 -30.22
CA LYS A 606 12.46 -22.73 -29.99
C LYS A 606 12.45 -22.11 -28.59
N THR A 607 13.54 -22.27 -27.86
CA THR A 607 13.72 -21.71 -26.50
C THR A 607 13.54 -20.20 -26.45
N GLN A 608 13.91 -19.48 -27.51
CA GLN A 608 13.75 -18.04 -27.64
C GLN A 608 12.29 -17.55 -27.65
N HIS A 609 11.31 -18.45 -27.89
CA HIS A 609 9.89 -18.13 -27.86
C HIS A 609 9.26 -18.40 -26.48
N ILE A 610 10.05 -18.82 -25.49
CA ILE A 610 9.56 -19.09 -24.14
C ILE A 610 9.77 -17.85 -23.28
N PRO A 611 8.71 -17.29 -22.68
CA PRO A 611 8.84 -16.12 -21.81
C PRO A 611 9.76 -16.36 -20.60
N PRO A 612 10.53 -15.36 -20.14
CA PRO A 612 11.40 -15.52 -18.96
C PRO A 612 10.67 -15.96 -17.70
N ASP A 613 9.43 -15.49 -17.49
CA ASP A 613 8.60 -15.86 -16.33
C ASP A 613 8.22 -17.35 -16.36
N VAL A 614 8.03 -17.91 -17.55
CA VAL A 614 7.78 -19.34 -17.76
C VAL A 614 9.02 -20.15 -17.38
N VAL A 615 10.21 -19.75 -17.83
CA VAL A 615 11.47 -20.41 -17.46
C VAL A 615 11.70 -20.36 -15.95
N GLN A 616 11.44 -19.22 -15.32
CA GLN A 616 11.52 -19.08 -13.87
C GLN A 616 10.53 -20.03 -13.16
N ARG A 617 9.29 -20.14 -13.65
CA ARG A 617 8.27 -21.07 -13.12
C ARG A 617 8.68 -22.52 -13.26
N LEU A 618 9.22 -22.95 -14.40
CA LEU A 618 9.71 -24.31 -14.61
C LEU A 618 10.77 -24.70 -13.57
N ARG A 619 11.60 -23.75 -13.13
CA ARG A 619 12.63 -23.98 -12.11
C ARG A 619 12.10 -24.05 -10.67
N VAL A 620 10.81 -23.79 -10.45
CA VAL A 620 10.17 -23.91 -9.12
C VAL A 620 9.95 -25.37 -8.73
N TYR A 621 9.73 -26.26 -9.71
CA TYR A 621 9.52 -27.68 -9.45
C TYR A 621 10.76 -28.32 -8.83
N SER A 622 10.56 -29.03 -7.73
CA SER A 622 11.66 -29.57 -6.90
C SER A 622 12.22 -30.91 -7.40
N ALA A 623 11.55 -31.58 -8.35
CA ALA A 623 11.97 -32.90 -8.84
C ALA A 623 13.36 -32.84 -9.51
N PRO A 624 14.39 -33.55 -9.01
CA PRO A 624 15.76 -33.43 -9.51
C PRO A 624 15.92 -33.74 -11.00
N GLU A 625 15.25 -34.80 -11.48
CA GLU A 625 15.27 -35.19 -12.89
C GLU A 625 14.64 -34.12 -13.79
N PHE A 626 13.51 -33.57 -13.37
CA PHE A 626 12.82 -32.50 -14.08
C PHE A 626 13.70 -31.24 -14.17
N LYS A 627 14.32 -30.84 -13.05
CA LYS A 627 15.25 -29.71 -13.02
C LYS A 627 16.44 -29.93 -13.95
N GLY A 628 17.01 -31.13 -13.98
CA GLY A 628 18.09 -31.49 -14.91
C GLY A 628 17.68 -31.33 -16.38
N ARG A 629 16.43 -31.70 -16.73
CA ARG A 629 15.88 -31.48 -18.08
C ARG A 629 15.71 -30.00 -18.40
N VAL A 630 15.14 -29.21 -17.48
CA VAL A 630 15.02 -27.75 -17.64
C VAL A 630 16.39 -27.13 -17.91
N ASP A 631 17.39 -27.52 -17.12
CA ASP A 631 18.77 -27.01 -17.24
C ASP A 631 19.45 -27.48 -18.53
N SER A 632 19.10 -28.65 -19.06
CA SER A 632 19.60 -29.12 -20.38
C SER A 632 19.05 -28.31 -21.56
N VAL A 633 17.82 -27.78 -21.45
CA VAL A 633 17.13 -27.02 -22.51
C VAL A 633 17.47 -25.53 -22.46
N PHE A 634 17.44 -24.94 -21.27
CA PHE A 634 17.62 -23.49 -21.07
C PHE A 634 19.00 -23.11 -20.53
N GLY A 635 19.85 -24.09 -20.27
CA GLY A 635 21.05 -23.92 -19.45
C GLY A 635 20.71 -23.91 -17.95
N PRO A 636 21.67 -24.23 -17.07
CA PRO A 636 21.49 -24.04 -15.64
C PRO A 636 21.22 -22.56 -15.31
N PRO A 637 20.61 -22.23 -14.16
CA PRO A 637 20.64 -20.86 -13.65
C PRO A 637 22.09 -20.41 -13.64
N ALA A 638 22.37 -19.25 -14.24
CA ALA A 638 23.73 -18.76 -14.28
C ALA A 638 24.22 -18.60 -12.82
N GLN A 639 25.13 -19.48 -12.43
CA GLN A 639 25.92 -19.28 -11.21
C GLN A 639 27.17 -18.56 -11.65
N ILE A 640 27.04 -17.24 -11.82
CA ILE A 640 28.21 -16.41 -12.04
C ILE A 640 28.94 -16.38 -10.70
N SER A 641 30.14 -16.97 -10.64
CA SER A 641 30.93 -16.93 -9.41
C SER A 641 31.19 -15.47 -9.02
N SER A 642 31.30 -15.17 -7.73
CA SER A 642 31.59 -13.80 -7.29
C SER A 642 32.88 -13.24 -7.93
N GLU A 643 33.81 -14.11 -8.30
CA GLU A 643 35.03 -13.75 -9.03
C GLU A 643 34.75 -13.37 -10.49
N GLU A 644 33.96 -14.15 -11.20
CA GLU A 644 33.56 -13.85 -12.58
C GLU A 644 32.71 -12.57 -12.66
N VAL A 645 31.79 -12.36 -11.70
CA VAL A 645 31.03 -11.10 -11.57
C VAL A 645 31.99 -9.93 -11.41
N ARG A 646 32.95 -10.02 -10.47
CA ARG A 646 33.94 -8.96 -10.24
C ARG A 646 34.79 -8.68 -11.47
N ARG A 647 35.27 -9.72 -12.16
CA ARG A 647 36.06 -9.59 -13.39
C ARG A 647 35.27 -8.87 -14.47
N ARG A 648 34.04 -9.32 -14.75
CA ARG A 648 33.20 -8.72 -15.79
C ARG A 648 32.83 -7.28 -15.47
N ILE A 649 32.54 -6.98 -14.20
CA ILE A 649 32.29 -5.59 -13.75
C ILE A 649 33.55 -4.73 -13.97
N GLY A 650 34.75 -5.25 -13.66
CA GLY A 650 36.01 -4.54 -13.91
C GLY A 650 36.26 -4.22 -15.39
N GLU A 651 35.99 -5.17 -16.28
CA GLU A 651 36.04 -4.97 -17.74
C GLU A 651 35.07 -3.89 -18.19
N LEU A 652 33.80 -3.97 -17.76
CA LEU A 652 32.78 -3.00 -18.12
C LEU A 652 33.10 -1.61 -17.56
N LYS A 653 33.67 -1.50 -16.35
CA LYS A 653 34.13 -0.22 -15.81
C LYS A 653 35.24 0.39 -16.65
N THR A 654 36.17 -0.42 -17.14
CA THR A 654 37.26 0.04 -18.00
C THR A 654 36.72 0.52 -19.35
N LEU A 655 35.81 -0.25 -19.96
CA LEU A 655 35.13 0.12 -21.20
C LEU A 655 34.34 1.43 -21.07
N LEU A 656 33.66 1.61 -19.94
CA LEU A 656 32.76 2.74 -19.68
C LEU A 656 33.42 3.90 -18.92
N ALA A 657 34.76 3.92 -18.86
CA ALA A 657 35.54 4.92 -18.14
C ALA A 657 35.39 6.31 -18.76
N ASP A 658 35.37 6.40 -20.09
CA ASP A 658 35.01 7.62 -20.80
C ASP A 658 33.48 7.81 -20.75
N GLN A 659 33.04 8.85 -20.04
CA GLN A 659 31.62 9.17 -19.90
C GLN A 659 31.06 9.96 -21.10
N THR A 660 31.93 10.45 -21.98
CA THR A 660 31.55 11.19 -23.19
C THR A 660 31.43 10.30 -24.42
N ALA A 661 31.92 9.06 -24.32
CA ALA A 661 31.81 8.05 -25.36
C ALA A 661 30.38 7.50 -25.50
N GLY A 662 30.00 7.20 -26.75
CA GLY A 662 28.73 6.56 -27.11
C GLY A 662 27.72 7.51 -27.76
N ASN A 663 26.74 6.92 -28.46
CA ASN A 663 25.68 7.62 -29.18
C ASN A 663 24.33 7.39 -28.49
N LEU A 664 23.64 8.48 -28.16
CA LEU A 664 22.35 8.44 -27.44
C LEU A 664 21.22 7.78 -28.23
N GLU A 665 21.16 7.98 -29.55
CA GLU A 665 20.07 7.45 -30.38
C GLU A 665 20.21 5.94 -30.57
N ARG A 666 21.41 5.46 -30.91
CA ARG A 666 21.70 4.02 -30.95
C ARG A 666 21.55 3.38 -29.57
N GLY A 667 21.97 4.07 -28.52
CA GLY A 667 21.79 3.62 -27.14
C GLY A 667 20.32 3.44 -26.75
N ARG A 668 19.44 4.31 -27.23
CA ARG A 668 17.98 4.20 -27.05
C ARG A 668 17.43 2.96 -27.75
N GLU A 669 17.88 2.64 -28.95
CA GLU A 669 17.45 1.43 -29.66
C GLU A 669 17.89 0.16 -28.94
N VAL A 670 19.15 0.12 -28.47
CA VAL A 670 19.67 -0.99 -27.65
C VAL A 670 18.86 -1.12 -26.35
N PHE A 671 18.52 0.00 -25.71
CA PHE A 671 17.67 0.00 -24.52
C PHE A 671 16.29 -0.59 -24.83
N ILE A 672 15.60 -0.14 -25.88
CA ILE A 672 14.25 -0.64 -26.24
C ILE A 672 14.28 -2.14 -26.47
N ALA A 673 15.27 -2.63 -27.21
CA ALA A 673 15.39 -4.04 -27.58
C ALA A 673 15.68 -4.96 -26.38
N ASN A 674 16.48 -4.51 -25.40
CA ASN A 674 17.01 -5.38 -24.34
C ASN A 674 16.41 -5.08 -22.95
N CYS A 675 16.18 -3.81 -22.62
CA CYS A 675 15.73 -3.37 -21.30
C CYS A 675 14.27 -2.90 -21.32
N GLY A 676 13.81 -2.35 -22.45
CA GLY A 676 12.51 -1.70 -22.61
C GLY A 676 11.31 -2.64 -22.45
N ASN A 677 11.50 -3.94 -22.65
CA ASN A 677 10.46 -4.96 -22.41
C ASN A 677 10.02 -5.01 -20.94
N CYS A 678 10.92 -4.67 -20.02
CA CYS A 678 10.64 -4.71 -18.58
C CYS A 678 10.65 -3.33 -17.93
N HIS A 679 11.55 -2.44 -18.35
CA HIS A 679 11.82 -1.17 -17.68
C HIS A 679 11.40 0.03 -18.52
N SER A 680 10.92 1.08 -17.84
CA SER A 680 10.65 2.36 -18.46
C SER A 680 11.78 3.35 -18.20
N LEU A 681 12.15 4.11 -19.22
CA LEU A 681 13.03 5.25 -19.11
C LEU A 681 12.60 6.35 -20.08
N PHE A 682 12.43 7.57 -19.57
CA PHE A 682 11.92 8.73 -20.30
C PHE A 682 10.59 8.48 -21.01
N GLY A 683 9.70 7.71 -20.37
CA GLY A 683 8.39 7.34 -20.92
C GLY A 683 8.43 6.24 -21.98
N VAL A 684 9.59 5.66 -22.29
CA VAL A 684 9.75 4.55 -23.24
C VAL A 684 9.94 3.24 -22.48
N GLY A 685 9.22 2.18 -22.88
CA GLY A 685 9.32 0.83 -22.31
C GLY A 685 8.13 0.43 -21.43
N SER A 686 8.27 -0.69 -20.72
CA SER A 686 7.23 -1.32 -19.89
C SER A 686 7.43 -1.04 -18.39
N ARG A 687 6.53 -1.55 -17.55
CA ARG A 687 6.55 -1.38 -16.07
C ARG A 687 6.50 -2.71 -15.31
N ILE A 688 7.01 -3.78 -15.92
CA ILE A 688 7.21 -5.07 -15.25
C ILE A 688 8.30 -4.91 -14.18
N GLY A 689 9.43 -4.31 -14.56
CA GLY A 689 10.52 -3.90 -13.70
C GLY A 689 10.39 -2.45 -13.23
N PRO A 690 11.29 -2.00 -12.33
CA PRO A 690 11.31 -0.62 -11.86
C PRO A 690 11.49 0.42 -12.96
N PRO A 691 10.80 1.57 -12.90
CA PRO A 691 11.14 2.73 -13.72
C PRO A 691 12.55 3.22 -13.35
N LEU A 692 13.34 3.56 -14.36
CA LEU A 692 14.77 3.87 -14.20
C LEU A 692 15.05 5.37 -14.01
N ASP A 693 14.06 6.23 -14.24
CA ASP A 693 14.23 7.70 -14.24
C ASP A 693 14.74 8.26 -12.90
N ASN A 694 14.34 7.65 -11.78
CA ASN A 694 14.57 8.16 -10.42
C ASN A 694 15.85 7.64 -9.75
N TYR A 695 16.79 7.13 -10.54
CA TYR A 695 18.05 6.58 -10.05
C TYR A 695 19.25 7.40 -10.52
N ASP A 696 20.34 7.37 -9.73
CA ASP A 696 21.64 7.84 -10.18
C ASP A 696 22.22 6.88 -11.23
N ARG A 697 21.85 7.11 -12.49
CA ARG A 697 22.26 6.32 -13.65
C ARG A 697 23.74 6.43 -14.02
N ALA A 698 24.48 7.35 -13.40
CA ALA A 698 25.92 7.50 -13.58
C ALA A 698 26.74 6.58 -12.65
N ASN A 699 26.16 6.09 -11.56
CA ASN A 699 26.86 5.27 -10.58
C ASN A 699 27.05 3.82 -11.05
N LEU A 700 28.15 3.53 -11.75
CA LEU A 700 28.46 2.17 -12.23
C LEU A 700 28.59 1.14 -11.10
N ASP A 701 28.98 1.54 -9.88
CA ASP A 701 29.07 0.64 -8.73
C ASP A 701 27.70 0.11 -8.30
N PHE A 702 26.63 0.81 -8.64
CA PHE A 702 25.26 0.37 -8.42
C PHE A 702 24.72 -0.41 -9.63
N TRP A 703 24.90 0.11 -10.85
CA TRP A 703 24.26 -0.46 -12.04
C TRP A 703 24.91 -1.72 -12.57
N LEU A 704 26.24 -1.80 -12.59
CA LEU A 704 26.91 -2.97 -13.17
C LEU A 704 26.60 -4.25 -12.38
N PRO A 705 26.63 -4.28 -11.03
CA PRO A 705 26.16 -5.44 -10.29
C PRO A 705 24.71 -5.80 -10.62
N ALA A 706 23.80 -4.82 -10.65
CA ALA A 706 22.37 -5.03 -10.91
C ALA A 706 22.09 -5.57 -12.33
N ILE A 707 22.92 -5.24 -13.32
CA ILE A 707 22.75 -5.70 -14.71
C ILE A 707 23.48 -7.03 -14.96
N VAL A 708 24.69 -7.20 -14.40
CA VAL A 708 25.51 -8.40 -14.62
C VAL A 708 24.99 -9.57 -13.80
N ALA A 709 24.55 -9.33 -12.56
CA ALA A 709 24.06 -10.32 -11.61
C ALA A 709 22.76 -9.86 -10.92
N PRO A 710 21.64 -9.71 -11.67
CA PRO A 710 20.38 -9.19 -11.14
C PRO A 710 19.77 -10.00 -9.99
N SER A 711 20.14 -11.28 -9.84
CA SER A 711 19.70 -12.13 -8.73
C SER A 711 20.46 -11.88 -7.42
N LEU A 712 21.57 -11.11 -7.44
CA LEU A 712 22.36 -10.80 -6.24
C LEU A 712 21.55 -9.98 -5.23
N GLU A 713 20.79 -9.02 -5.74
CA GLU A 713 19.88 -8.19 -4.96
C GLU A 713 18.65 -7.84 -5.81
N ILE A 714 17.50 -8.41 -5.48
CA ILE A 714 16.24 -8.12 -6.17
C ILE A 714 15.60 -6.91 -5.49
N ARG A 715 15.26 -5.89 -6.27
CA ARG A 715 14.64 -4.68 -5.75
C ARG A 715 13.33 -5.00 -5.01
N GLU A 716 13.19 -4.43 -3.81
CA GLU A 716 11.96 -4.44 -3.05
C GLU A 716 10.74 -4.00 -3.88
N GLY A 717 9.64 -4.76 -3.77
CA GLY A 717 8.40 -4.56 -4.55
C GLY A 717 8.42 -5.20 -5.95
N TYR A 718 9.57 -5.68 -6.40
CA TYR A 718 9.75 -6.43 -7.66
C TYR A 718 10.18 -7.89 -7.42
N GLN A 719 10.19 -8.31 -6.16
CA GLN A 719 10.42 -9.68 -5.76
C GLN A 719 9.27 -10.58 -6.24
N SER A 720 9.60 -11.58 -7.05
CA SER A 720 8.66 -12.64 -7.43
C SER A 720 8.49 -13.65 -6.30
N TYR A 721 7.27 -14.14 -6.16
CA TYR A 721 6.85 -15.19 -5.25
C TYR A 721 6.37 -16.38 -6.07
N ALA A 722 6.62 -17.58 -5.56
CA ALA A 722 5.99 -18.81 -6.03
C ALA A 722 4.96 -19.26 -4.99
N ALA A 723 3.72 -19.43 -5.44
CA ALA A 723 2.67 -20.13 -4.73
C ALA A 723 2.51 -21.53 -5.35
N LEU A 724 2.89 -22.55 -4.58
CA LEU A 724 2.56 -23.94 -4.88
C LEU A 724 1.20 -24.21 -4.26
N LEU A 725 0.25 -24.63 -5.08
CA LEU A 725 -1.12 -24.89 -4.65
C LEU A 725 -1.30 -26.37 -4.30
N VAL A 726 -2.24 -26.63 -3.40
CA VAL A 726 -2.60 -27.99 -2.94
C VAL A 726 -3.06 -28.87 -4.11
N ASP A 727 -3.63 -28.27 -5.16
CA ASP A 727 -4.04 -28.98 -6.37
C ASP A 727 -2.89 -29.30 -7.35
N GLY A 728 -1.65 -28.96 -7.00
CA GLY A 728 -0.44 -29.20 -7.80
C GLY A 728 -0.11 -28.11 -8.82
N ARG A 729 -0.87 -27.00 -8.86
CA ARG A 729 -0.51 -25.84 -9.67
C ARG A 729 0.62 -25.03 -9.05
N VAL A 730 1.38 -24.36 -9.92
CA VAL A 730 2.37 -23.37 -9.55
C VAL A 730 2.01 -22.04 -10.19
N LEU A 731 1.87 -21.01 -9.35
CA LEU A 731 1.71 -19.62 -9.76
C LEU A 731 2.94 -18.82 -9.35
N THR A 732 3.45 -18.02 -10.29
CA THR A 732 4.60 -17.13 -10.05
C THR A 732 4.23 -15.71 -10.42
N GLY A 733 4.61 -14.76 -9.57
CA GLY A 733 4.37 -13.34 -9.81
C GLY A 733 4.68 -12.51 -8.58
N ARG A 734 4.34 -11.22 -8.61
CA ARG A 734 4.53 -10.31 -7.48
C ARG A 734 3.33 -10.36 -6.55
N LEU A 735 3.55 -10.28 -5.24
CA LEU A 735 2.45 -10.13 -4.29
C LEU A 735 1.75 -8.79 -4.50
N HIS A 736 0.48 -8.84 -4.93
CA HIS A 736 -0.35 -7.67 -5.23
C HIS A 736 -1.09 -7.18 -3.97
N ALA A 737 -1.69 -8.10 -3.24
CA ALA A 737 -2.40 -7.86 -1.99
C ALA A 737 -2.39 -9.14 -1.15
N GLN A 738 -2.51 -9.01 0.17
CA GLN A 738 -2.75 -10.15 1.04
C GLN A 738 -3.52 -9.72 2.29
N ASP A 739 -4.39 -10.59 2.78
CA ASP A 739 -5.00 -10.50 4.10
C ASP A 739 -4.86 -11.86 4.83
N LEU A 740 -5.59 -12.08 5.92
CA LEU A 740 -5.52 -13.32 6.69
C LEU A 740 -6.19 -14.51 5.99
N GLN A 741 -6.98 -14.30 4.95
CA GLN A 741 -7.77 -15.34 4.27
C GLN A 741 -7.27 -15.61 2.85
N VAL A 742 -6.85 -14.57 2.12
CA VAL A 742 -6.45 -14.68 0.72
C VAL A 742 -5.11 -14.01 0.43
N VAL A 743 -4.48 -14.46 -0.65
CA VAL A 743 -3.28 -13.88 -1.24
C VAL A 743 -3.56 -13.61 -2.71
N SER A 744 -3.29 -12.38 -3.15
CA SER A 744 -3.38 -11.99 -4.56
C SER A 744 -2.00 -11.88 -5.16
N ILE A 745 -1.74 -12.62 -6.24
CA ILE A 745 -0.49 -12.58 -7.01
C ILE A 745 -0.75 -11.91 -8.36
N ALA A 746 -0.01 -10.84 -8.64
CA ALA A 746 0.05 -10.21 -9.96
C ALA A 746 1.12 -10.92 -10.81
N THR A 747 0.70 -11.62 -11.84
CA THR A 747 1.57 -12.31 -12.81
C THR A 747 2.15 -11.31 -13.81
N ASP A 748 3.22 -11.71 -14.51
CA ASP A 748 3.97 -10.81 -15.40
C ASP A 748 3.20 -10.44 -16.69
N ASP A 749 2.12 -11.15 -17.00
CA ASP A 749 1.15 -10.81 -18.06
C ASP A 749 0.07 -9.81 -17.59
N GLY A 750 0.18 -9.30 -16.36
CA GLY A 750 -0.70 -8.28 -15.80
C GLY A 750 -1.99 -8.81 -15.19
N GLN A 751 -2.18 -10.13 -15.10
CA GLN A 751 -3.33 -10.72 -14.42
C GLN A 751 -3.13 -10.73 -12.91
N ILE A 752 -4.24 -10.63 -12.16
CA ILE A 752 -4.24 -10.73 -10.70
C ILE A 752 -5.04 -11.98 -10.32
N HIS A 753 -4.35 -12.95 -9.73
CA HIS A 753 -4.96 -14.18 -9.21
C HIS A 753 -5.10 -14.07 -7.70
N THR A 754 -6.34 -14.09 -7.20
CA THR A 754 -6.64 -14.18 -5.76
C THR A 754 -6.86 -15.63 -5.39
N ILE A 755 -6.10 -16.10 -4.40
CA ILE A 755 -6.04 -17.50 -4.00
C ILE A 755 -6.32 -17.58 -2.50
N ALA A 756 -7.14 -18.53 -2.07
CA ALA A 756 -7.35 -18.80 -0.66
C ALA A 756 -6.05 -19.31 -0.02
N ARG A 757 -5.68 -18.80 1.16
CA ARG A 757 -4.49 -19.29 1.87
C ARG A 757 -4.54 -20.79 2.16
N SER A 758 -5.73 -21.35 2.36
CA SER A 758 -5.95 -22.79 2.55
C SER A 758 -5.65 -23.62 1.31
N GLU A 759 -5.63 -23.02 0.12
CA GLU A 759 -5.28 -23.69 -1.14
C GLU A 759 -3.79 -23.57 -1.47
N ILE A 760 -3.03 -22.83 -0.67
CA ILE A 760 -1.59 -22.65 -0.84
C ILE A 760 -0.87 -23.65 0.06
N ASP A 761 -0.15 -24.59 -0.55
CA ASP A 761 0.73 -25.54 0.14
C ASP A 761 2.02 -24.83 0.57
N GLU A 762 2.61 -24.03 -0.33
CA GLU A 762 3.82 -23.26 -0.04
C GLU A 762 3.78 -21.89 -0.73
N LEU A 763 4.07 -20.83 0.02
CA LEU A 763 4.33 -19.49 -0.51
C LEU A 763 5.74 -19.07 -0.16
N ARG A 764 6.61 -18.90 -1.17
CA ARG A 764 8.00 -18.49 -0.97
C ARG A 764 8.46 -17.42 -1.94
N ALA A 765 9.32 -16.52 -1.45
CA ALA A 765 10.03 -15.57 -2.30
C ALA A 765 11.10 -16.31 -3.14
N LEU A 766 11.19 -15.98 -4.43
CA LEU A 766 12.16 -16.57 -5.35
C LEU A 766 13.52 -15.87 -5.25
N LYS A 767 14.61 -16.63 -5.13
CA LYS A 767 15.97 -16.02 -5.06
C LYS A 767 16.48 -15.52 -6.42
N SER A 768 15.86 -15.93 -7.52
CA SER A 768 16.21 -15.54 -8.86
C SER A 768 15.44 -14.30 -9.30
N SER A 769 16.11 -13.35 -9.94
CA SER A 769 15.43 -12.23 -10.60
C SER A 769 14.65 -12.71 -11.83
N LEU A 770 13.60 -11.97 -12.21
CA LEU A 770 12.97 -12.11 -13.52
C LEU A 770 13.86 -11.50 -14.63
N MET A 771 14.70 -10.53 -14.28
CA MET A 771 15.68 -9.96 -15.21
C MET A 771 16.71 -11.04 -15.59
N PRO A 772 16.91 -11.32 -16.89
CA PRO A 772 17.87 -12.32 -17.33
C PRO A 772 19.31 -11.95 -16.95
N GLU A 773 20.07 -12.95 -16.53
CA GLU A 773 21.51 -12.81 -16.38
C GLU A 773 22.20 -12.80 -17.74
N LYS A 774 23.41 -12.22 -17.82
CA LYS A 774 24.20 -12.10 -19.06
C LYS A 774 23.50 -11.33 -20.19
N ILE A 775 22.55 -10.44 -19.88
CA ILE A 775 21.85 -9.64 -20.89
C ILE A 775 22.78 -8.80 -21.79
N LEU A 776 23.99 -8.51 -21.31
CA LEU A 776 25.02 -7.78 -22.06
C LEU A 776 25.92 -8.66 -22.93
N SER A 777 25.85 -10.00 -22.82
CA SER A 777 26.83 -10.88 -23.51
C SER A 777 26.63 -10.97 -25.02
N SER A 778 25.44 -10.64 -25.51
CA SER A 778 25.14 -10.57 -26.95
C SER A 778 25.43 -9.21 -27.58
N LEU A 779 25.82 -8.21 -26.78
CA LEU A 779 26.08 -6.85 -27.23
C LEU A 779 27.58 -6.64 -27.50
N SER A 780 27.89 -5.91 -28.57
CA SER A 780 29.25 -5.44 -28.82
C SER A 780 29.66 -4.33 -27.83
N ASP A 781 30.97 -4.12 -27.68
CA ASP A 781 31.53 -3.05 -26.86
C ASP A 781 30.98 -1.67 -27.22
N THR A 782 30.75 -1.40 -28.52
CA THR A 782 30.12 -0.17 -29.00
C THR A 782 28.66 -0.08 -28.56
N GLN A 783 27.88 -1.16 -28.67
CA GLN A 783 26.48 -1.18 -28.24
C GLN A 783 26.34 -1.00 -26.72
N ILE A 784 27.26 -1.57 -25.93
CA ILE A 784 27.30 -1.39 -24.49
C ILE A 784 27.61 0.08 -24.15
N THR A 785 28.60 0.66 -24.82
CA THR A 785 28.97 2.08 -24.63
C THR A 785 27.79 3.01 -24.99
N ASP A 786 27.13 2.77 -26.12
CA ASP A 786 25.93 3.51 -26.56
C ASP A 786 24.78 3.35 -25.54
N LEU A 787 24.50 2.13 -25.06
CA LEU A 787 23.47 1.86 -24.05
C LEU A 787 23.72 2.66 -22.77
N PHE A 788 24.94 2.63 -22.24
CA PHE A 788 25.28 3.37 -21.02
C PHE A 788 25.31 4.88 -21.23
N ALA A 789 25.66 5.38 -22.42
CA ALA A 789 25.50 6.79 -22.76
C ALA A 789 24.02 7.23 -22.64
N TYR A 790 23.09 6.42 -23.18
CA TYR A 790 21.65 6.67 -23.03
C TYR A 790 21.17 6.54 -21.58
N LEU A 791 21.58 5.50 -20.86
CA LEU A 791 21.23 5.32 -19.44
C LEU A 791 21.71 6.50 -18.59
N ARG A 792 22.93 7.01 -18.79
CA ARG A 792 23.50 8.12 -18.00
C ARG A 792 22.88 9.48 -18.32
N SER A 793 22.25 9.62 -19.50
CA SER A 793 21.67 10.89 -19.94
C SER A 793 20.59 11.38 -18.97
N ARG A 794 20.45 12.71 -18.82
CA ARG A 794 19.42 13.34 -17.98
C ARG A 794 18.14 13.73 -18.74
N THR A 795 18.17 13.66 -20.08
CA THR A 795 17.07 14.09 -20.95
C THR A 795 16.95 13.18 -22.17
N ASN A 796 15.72 12.93 -22.62
CA ASN A 796 15.44 12.31 -23.91
C ASN A 796 15.65 13.31 -25.05
N LYS A 797 16.91 13.71 -25.30
CA LYS A 797 17.22 14.51 -26.49
C LYS A 797 17.36 13.57 -27.68
N LYS A 798 16.48 13.74 -28.68
CA LYS A 798 16.86 13.46 -30.07
C LYS A 798 18.08 14.33 -30.35
N VAL A 799 19.18 13.72 -30.77
CA VAL A 799 20.35 14.48 -31.21
C VAL A 799 20.07 14.84 -32.66
N THR A 800 19.26 15.87 -32.87
CA THR A 800 19.34 16.66 -34.09
C THR A 800 20.16 17.89 -33.76
N GLU A 801 21.47 17.80 -33.95
CA GLU A 801 22.31 18.96 -34.23
C GLU A 801 22.08 19.36 -35.70
N GLN A 802 21.59 20.57 -35.91
CA GLN A 802 22.43 21.68 -36.37
C GLN A 802 21.92 22.98 -35.76
#